data_AF-G8TRY3-F1
#
_entry.id   AF-G8TRY3-F1
#
_cell.length_a   1.000
_cell.length_b   1.000
_cell.length_c   1.000
_cell.angle_alpha   90.00
_cell.angle_beta   90.00
_cell.angle_gamma   90.00
#
_symmetry.space_group_name_H-M   'P 1'
#
loop_
_entity.id
_entity.type
_entity.pdbx_description
1 polymer ?
#
loop_
_entity_poly.entity_id
_entity_poly.type
_entity_poly.pdbx_seq_one_letter_code
_entity_poly.pdbx_strand_id
1 'polypeptide(L)'
;MSFTASATKSKTVVSLFQQDFEGTELLSGEKVFNLLEDTRFLGEWNHLWKACPWATVFQSPSFVATWYRIYRKDFVPVLIRTTHAGKVTGLLTLAADKNGLITGAGANQAEYQVWLTTDANDEQFIKNALLELRRVFPRRKLLLKYIPAEVPLGWTEKDAQWRRRCFVKTSSHPLMIVNGTHITSELRKKNRKEKINRLSRLGELAFERISNYEEFAAIFDELALQSDFRKGAMYNKIAFKNDPLRKEFLLALFEQNDLHATVLKIDDKIIASNVSLQGPNQVHLQGINSFDAAYARHSPGIIHFLMLGKMLSEEGVKVFDLTPGADPYKDMLATEHTKATTLSIGNNLHGFAGRLKYGIHNFLKNKAIGLGIKAQTLKKTQRDLANYKTKLRNITPAGFTAMSSRFFENLHRRRGVSKCWIVQYPSLPALGLLPVQKDNLQHLLEFDNHETWYSKQEFLSDAMRRLEAGEHGYSWVENGTLLGCAWLTNGRHATAESDTGKTDGWFISLSGLYYHQKGRKRLSLFLQSVAAELAADTVCETFYIVNDCNDQRIFEKAGFNGIDMPELIFEGLTPTDQTNTKSEETGESLVAGKIKPDTDYTIDILTGSAVTELMQNAAFQKSWDQLFENCPWATVYQTTPFITAWYHAYREHHLPVLVRAVKNDQLQGVLPLTLLNVTRKDRHAKGGKLTGAGHYEAEYQVWLAAPADGNAFIQKALTELMKQFPGHPLSLRFIPPGTPLNWVQEVKKWRDSSIVQGYSRPLIHYKTPADVKVGKHHNNKLNKFKKMGDVRFESIKDLETFERSLDEMAVMLDFRQGALFNKNPFLEDPAKKDFLIALFKQQLLHTTVFKVNDKIIAAVIAVLRNNWVYLSGLICHSPLNARSNSPGLLHFQLLTKLLVEEGIQYFDLSPGYDSYKDELATQQDEVQELIISNAPGFRVKRQFRKWLHARMLSRGIRPMTAELTIKKYRYNLKQWRPMPALKRLTKKLRKQEILQQYIINKSTLETGATIPWQRNSLANLLEFNSDKKMGLSRWKFLSDAMYRLEKGQHCFTWPGDDRLLCCIWVTIGEEAITIENSYCHSSAKEWLPAFLKNMVIALGEDKEGGTIQLVAADTQICKAMKIAGFQPAIN
;
A
#
# COMPACT_ATOMS: atom_id res chain seq x y z
N MET A 1 20.76 5.60 -45.58
CA MET A 1 20.92 4.50 -46.56
C MET A 1 19.77 4.60 -47.55
N SER A 2 19.96 5.28 -48.68
CA SER A 2 18.95 5.38 -49.73
C SER A 2 18.95 4.09 -50.55
N PHE A 3 17.85 3.35 -50.53
CA PHE A 3 17.63 2.26 -51.47
C PHE A 3 17.10 2.87 -52.77
N THR A 4 18.01 3.17 -53.70
CA THR A 4 17.66 3.44 -55.10
C THR A 4 17.47 2.12 -55.82
N ALA A 5 16.21 1.72 -56.02
CA ALA A 5 15.87 0.63 -56.91
C ALA A 5 16.08 1.07 -58.36
N SER A 6 16.92 0.33 -59.09
CA SER A 6 17.19 0.53 -60.51
C SER A 6 15.92 0.34 -61.35
N ALA A 7 15.55 1.35 -62.13
CA ALA A 7 14.43 1.32 -63.04
C ALA A 7 14.79 0.56 -64.33
N THR A 8 14.30 -0.67 -64.47
CA THR A 8 14.26 -1.37 -65.76
C THR A 8 13.01 -0.93 -66.54
N LYS A 9 13.23 -0.30 -67.70
CA LYS A 9 12.19 0.12 -68.65
C LYS A 9 11.36 -1.10 -69.09
N SER A 10 10.08 -1.13 -68.73
CA SER A 10 9.08 -2.04 -69.30
C SER A 10 8.20 -1.27 -70.28
N LYS A 11 8.09 -1.78 -71.51
CA LYS A 11 7.22 -1.27 -72.57
C LYS A 11 5.75 -1.45 -72.19
N THR A 12 4.98 -0.38 -72.33
CA THR A 12 3.52 -0.34 -72.19
C THR A 12 2.87 -1.19 -73.28
N VAL A 13 2.33 -2.35 -72.91
CA VAL A 13 1.26 -3.03 -73.65
C VAL A 13 0.02 -2.90 -72.78
N VAL A 14 -0.96 -2.15 -73.27
CA VAL A 14 -2.30 -2.04 -72.69
C VAL A 14 -2.94 -3.43 -72.82
N SER A 15 -2.97 -4.18 -71.72
CA SER A 15 -3.67 -5.46 -71.65
C SER A 15 -5.10 -5.22 -71.17
N LEU A 16 -6.05 -5.64 -72.01
CA LEU A 16 -7.50 -5.48 -71.85
C LEU A 16 -8.15 -6.78 -71.31
N PHE A 17 -7.40 -7.57 -70.53
CA PHE A 17 -7.91 -8.78 -69.87
C PHE A 17 -7.31 -8.91 -68.47
N GLN A 18 -7.99 -8.34 -67.46
CA GLN A 18 -7.81 -8.75 -66.08
C GLN A 18 -8.37 -10.18 -65.95
N GLN A 19 -7.50 -11.19 -66.04
CA GLN A 19 -7.84 -12.52 -65.54
C GLN A 19 -8.11 -12.40 -64.04
N ASP A 20 -9.29 -12.83 -63.60
CA ASP A 20 -9.67 -12.93 -62.21
C ASP A 20 -8.72 -13.92 -61.50
N PHE A 21 -7.68 -13.40 -60.86
CA PHE A 21 -6.80 -14.22 -60.02
C PHE A 21 -7.56 -14.59 -58.74
N GLU A 22 -7.98 -15.84 -58.66
CA GLU A 22 -8.36 -16.48 -57.40
C GLU A 22 -7.09 -16.79 -56.60
N GLY A 23 -6.75 -15.95 -55.63
CA GLY A 23 -5.55 -16.13 -54.83
C GLY A 23 -5.32 -15.06 -53.77
N THR A 24 -4.41 -15.36 -52.84
CA THR A 24 -3.93 -14.39 -51.84
C THR A 24 -2.79 -13.57 -52.43
N GLU A 25 -3.00 -12.26 -52.58
CA GLU A 25 -2.04 -11.31 -53.14
C GLU A 25 -1.48 -10.40 -52.04
N LEU A 26 -0.17 -10.11 -52.08
CA LEU A 26 0.48 -9.09 -51.24
C LEU A 26 0.91 -7.89 -52.08
N LEU A 27 0.40 -6.72 -51.72
CA LEU A 27 0.77 -5.41 -52.26
C LEU A 27 1.57 -4.62 -51.21
N SER A 28 2.49 -3.77 -51.67
CA SER A 28 3.25 -2.87 -50.78
C SER A 28 3.62 -1.56 -51.46
N GLY A 29 3.87 -0.52 -50.65
CA GLY A 29 4.27 0.81 -51.13
C GLY A 29 3.21 1.46 -52.04
N GLU A 30 3.66 2.06 -53.14
CA GLU A 30 2.80 2.78 -54.12
C GLU A 30 1.68 1.92 -54.69
N LYS A 31 1.86 0.59 -54.82
CA LYS A 31 0.78 -0.30 -55.27
C LYS A 31 -0.41 -0.27 -54.31
N VAL A 32 -0.17 -0.11 -53.01
CA VAL A 32 -1.24 0.03 -52.03
C VAL A 32 -1.91 1.39 -52.19
N PHE A 33 -1.16 2.47 -52.35
CA PHE A 33 -1.74 3.80 -52.56
C PHE A 33 -2.61 3.88 -53.82
N ASN A 34 -2.15 3.33 -54.95
CA ASN A 34 -2.95 3.25 -56.17
C ASN A 34 -4.27 2.48 -55.95
N LEU A 35 -4.23 1.42 -55.13
CA LEU A 35 -5.42 0.65 -54.79
C LEU A 35 -6.36 1.41 -53.84
N LEU A 36 -5.84 2.29 -52.98
CA LEU A 36 -6.66 3.14 -52.09
C LEU A 36 -7.40 4.25 -52.85
N GLU A 37 -6.98 4.56 -54.08
CA GLU A 37 -7.70 5.47 -54.97
C GLU A 37 -8.83 4.76 -55.76
N ASP A 38 -8.91 3.43 -55.70
CA ASP A 38 -9.99 2.65 -56.30
C ASP A 38 -11.23 2.62 -55.40
N THR A 39 -12.25 3.39 -55.78
CA THR A 39 -13.52 3.48 -55.05
C THR A 39 -14.26 2.14 -54.95
N ARG A 40 -14.10 1.25 -55.94
CA ARG A 40 -14.70 -0.08 -55.92
C ARG A 40 -14.06 -0.93 -54.84
N PHE A 41 -12.73 -0.92 -54.76
CA PHE A 41 -12.01 -1.63 -53.71
C PHE A 41 -12.38 -1.12 -52.30
N LEU A 42 -12.47 0.20 -52.10
CA LEU A 42 -12.88 0.78 -50.83
C LEU A 42 -14.32 0.37 -50.45
N GLY A 43 -15.23 0.30 -51.42
CA GLY A 43 -16.59 -0.21 -51.23
C GLY A 43 -16.61 -1.67 -50.77
N GLU A 44 -15.87 -2.55 -51.45
CA GLU A 44 -15.75 -3.98 -51.09
C GLU A 44 -15.08 -4.18 -49.73
N TRP A 45 -14.04 -3.42 -49.42
CA TRP A 45 -13.42 -3.46 -48.08
C TRP A 45 -14.42 -2.99 -47.01
N ASN A 46 -15.14 -1.90 -47.22
CA ASN A 46 -16.15 -1.45 -46.26
C ASN A 46 -17.23 -2.53 -46.03
N HIS A 47 -17.65 -3.22 -47.10
CA HIS A 47 -18.59 -4.34 -46.99
C HIS A 47 -18.00 -5.49 -46.15
N LEU A 48 -16.76 -5.90 -46.44
CA LEU A 48 -16.04 -6.92 -45.68
C LEU A 48 -15.87 -6.55 -44.20
N TRP A 49 -15.54 -5.29 -43.92
CA TRP A 49 -15.39 -4.76 -42.57
C TRP A 49 -16.70 -4.85 -41.77
N LYS A 50 -17.84 -4.51 -42.39
CA LYS A 50 -19.17 -4.64 -41.76
C LYS A 50 -19.58 -6.10 -41.55
N ALA A 51 -19.17 -7.00 -42.44
CA ALA A 51 -19.51 -8.42 -42.37
C ALA A 51 -18.66 -9.21 -41.36
N CYS A 52 -17.45 -8.75 -41.06
CA CYS A 52 -16.51 -9.47 -40.20
C CYS A 52 -16.87 -9.28 -38.70
N PRO A 53 -17.09 -10.35 -37.92
CA PRO A 53 -17.68 -10.26 -36.58
C PRO A 53 -16.75 -9.65 -35.52
N TRP A 54 -15.43 -9.73 -35.73
CA TRP A 54 -14.43 -9.17 -34.82
C TRP A 54 -13.81 -7.87 -35.35
N ALA A 55 -14.37 -7.31 -36.43
CA ALA A 55 -13.89 -6.06 -36.98
C ALA A 55 -14.04 -4.92 -35.96
N THR A 56 -13.04 -4.05 -35.93
CA THR A 56 -13.09 -2.82 -35.13
C THR A 56 -12.86 -1.63 -36.06
N VAL A 57 -13.12 -0.42 -35.57
CA VAL A 57 -12.85 0.83 -36.33
C VAL A 57 -11.41 0.90 -36.85
N PHE A 58 -10.46 0.25 -36.19
CA PHE A 58 -9.05 0.20 -36.56
C PHE A 58 -8.76 -0.56 -37.87
N GLN A 59 -9.73 -1.30 -38.41
CA GLN A 59 -9.65 -1.99 -39.71
C GLN A 59 -10.56 -1.35 -40.76
N SER A 60 -11.23 -0.25 -40.44
CA SER A 60 -12.07 0.47 -41.41
C SER A 60 -11.22 1.08 -42.53
N PRO A 61 -11.78 1.25 -43.75
CA PRO A 61 -11.09 1.93 -44.83
C PRO A 61 -10.69 3.36 -44.46
N SER A 62 -11.57 4.10 -43.77
CA SER A 62 -11.35 5.49 -43.35
C SER A 62 -10.13 5.61 -42.43
N PHE A 63 -10.08 4.80 -41.36
CA PHE A 63 -8.96 4.78 -40.42
C PHE A 63 -7.63 4.43 -41.11
N VAL A 64 -7.61 3.31 -41.84
CA VAL A 64 -6.36 2.76 -42.39
C VAL A 64 -5.83 3.60 -43.56
N ALA A 65 -6.69 4.04 -44.48
CA ALA A 65 -6.26 4.87 -45.61
C ALA A 65 -5.72 6.23 -45.13
N THR A 66 -6.42 6.86 -44.18
CA THR A 66 -5.97 8.11 -43.55
C THR A 66 -4.62 7.91 -42.86
N TRP A 67 -4.46 6.83 -42.10
CA TRP A 67 -3.19 6.53 -41.44
C TRP A 67 -2.04 6.32 -42.44
N TYR A 68 -2.25 5.54 -43.50
CA TYR A 68 -1.21 5.33 -44.52
C TYR A 68 -0.80 6.62 -45.21
N ARG A 69 -1.76 7.50 -45.54
CA ARG A 69 -1.47 8.79 -46.19
C ARG A 69 -0.60 9.69 -45.30
N ILE A 70 -0.95 9.81 -44.02
CA ILE A 70 -0.25 10.67 -43.07
C ILE A 70 1.12 10.09 -42.69
N TYR A 71 1.20 8.79 -42.41
CA TYR A 71 2.42 8.13 -41.96
C TYR A 71 3.30 7.57 -43.10
N ARG A 72 3.01 7.91 -44.37
CA ARG A 72 3.74 7.43 -45.57
C ARG A 72 5.26 7.59 -45.52
N LYS A 73 5.76 8.58 -44.77
CA LYS A 73 7.21 8.86 -44.63
C LYS A 73 7.88 7.91 -43.63
N ASP A 74 7.15 7.44 -42.63
CA ASP A 74 7.67 6.62 -41.53
C ASP A 74 7.41 5.13 -41.73
N PHE A 75 6.41 4.79 -42.54
CA PHE A 75 5.96 3.43 -42.75
C PHE A 75 5.70 3.12 -44.23
N VAL A 76 6.08 1.92 -44.64
CA VAL A 76 5.69 1.37 -45.95
C VAL A 76 4.38 0.59 -45.76
N PRO A 77 3.29 0.94 -46.47
CA PRO A 77 2.04 0.19 -46.39
C PRO A 77 2.23 -1.21 -46.97
N VAL A 78 1.63 -2.20 -46.32
CA VAL A 78 1.61 -3.61 -46.75
C VAL A 78 0.18 -4.10 -46.65
N LEU A 79 -0.41 -4.50 -47.77
CA LEU A 79 -1.80 -4.94 -47.83
C LEU A 79 -1.84 -6.34 -48.42
N ILE A 80 -2.49 -7.27 -47.73
CA ILE A 80 -2.67 -8.63 -48.20
C ILE A 80 -4.16 -8.86 -48.36
N ARG A 81 -4.60 -9.30 -49.55
CA ARG A 81 -6.00 -9.54 -49.84
C ARG A 81 -6.20 -10.88 -50.52
N THR A 82 -7.38 -11.45 -50.35
CA THR A 82 -7.88 -12.55 -51.17
C THR A 82 -9.16 -12.07 -51.86
N THR A 83 -9.26 -12.35 -53.16
CA THR A 83 -10.45 -12.08 -53.96
C THR A 83 -11.09 -13.37 -54.44
N HIS A 84 -12.42 -13.42 -54.42
CA HIS A 84 -13.21 -14.52 -54.97
C HIS A 84 -14.38 -13.93 -55.75
N ALA A 85 -14.52 -14.32 -57.03
CA ALA A 85 -15.51 -13.74 -57.95
C ALA A 85 -15.50 -12.19 -57.96
N GLY A 86 -14.31 -11.60 -57.97
CA GLY A 86 -14.12 -10.13 -57.97
C GLY A 86 -14.44 -9.41 -56.65
N LYS A 87 -14.83 -10.12 -55.58
CA LYS A 87 -15.10 -9.56 -54.25
C LYS A 87 -13.95 -9.81 -53.28
N VAL A 88 -13.69 -8.87 -52.38
CA VAL A 88 -12.64 -9.03 -51.34
C VAL A 88 -13.20 -9.89 -50.21
N THR A 89 -12.72 -11.13 -50.08
CA THR A 89 -13.19 -12.09 -49.06
C THR A 89 -12.28 -12.19 -47.84
N GLY A 90 -11.02 -11.74 -47.97
CA GLY A 90 -10.07 -11.66 -46.88
C GLY A 90 -9.15 -10.45 -47.04
N LEU A 91 -8.84 -9.77 -45.93
CA LEU A 91 -7.97 -8.58 -45.93
C LEU A 91 -7.13 -8.50 -44.66
N LEU A 92 -5.84 -8.20 -44.80
CA LEU A 92 -4.92 -7.90 -43.71
C LEU A 92 -4.11 -6.65 -44.04
N THR A 93 -4.31 -5.61 -43.24
CA THR A 93 -3.67 -4.29 -43.39
C THR A 93 -2.50 -4.15 -42.42
N LEU A 94 -1.29 -3.99 -42.95
CA LEU A 94 -0.03 -3.98 -42.22
C LEU A 94 0.84 -2.78 -42.63
N ALA A 95 1.86 -2.50 -41.82
CA ALA A 95 2.85 -1.48 -42.09
C ALA A 95 4.23 -1.98 -41.69
N ALA A 96 5.24 -1.67 -42.50
CA ALA A 96 6.63 -1.94 -42.17
C ALA A 96 7.32 -0.62 -41.74
N ASP A 97 7.88 -0.60 -40.54
CA ASP A 97 8.68 0.54 -40.07
C ASP A 97 10.09 0.54 -40.70
N LYS A 98 10.83 1.64 -40.52
CA LYS A 98 12.23 1.77 -40.98
C LYS A 98 13.20 0.75 -40.38
N ASN A 99 12.87 0.11 -39.26
CA ASN A 99 13.67 -0.95 -38.64
C ASN A 99 13.30 -2.34 -39.21
N GLY A 100 12.26 -2.41 -40.04
CA GLY A 100 11.66 -3.61 -40.62
C GLY A 100 10.85 -4.45 -39.62
N LEU A 101 10.35 -3.85 -38.55
CA LEU A 101 9.23 -4.42 -37.81
C LEU A 101 7.97 -4.25 -38.64
N ILE A 102 7.25 -5.35 -38.87
CA ILE A 102 5.94 -5.34 -39.49
C ILE A 102 4.89 -5.31 -38.36
N THR A 103 3.91 -4.43 -38.45
CA THR A 103 2.83 -4.30 -37.48
C THR A 103 1.50 -4.05 -38.19
N GLY A 104 0.37 -4.09 -37.48
CA GLY A 104 -0.91 -3.69 -38.07
C GLY A 104 -0.87 -2.23 -38.52
N ALA A 105 -1.63 -1.89 -39.57
CA ALA A 105 -1.85 -0.50 -39.93
C ALA A 105 -2.37 0.28 -38.72
N GLY A 106 -1.87 1.49 -38.52
CA GLY A 106 -2.12 2.27 -37.30
C GLY A 106 -1.10 2.06 -36.19
N ALA A 107 -0.15 1.12 -36.27
CA ALA A 107 0.94 0.93 -35.30
C ALA A 107 0.53 1.12 -33.82
N ASN A 108 0.97 2.18 -33.14
CA ASN A 108 0.61 2.42 -31.74
C ASN A 108 -0.73 3.16 -31.56
N GLN A 109 -1.24 3.76 -32.64
CA GLN A 109 -2.49 4.49 -32.75
C GLN A 109 -3.68 3.52 -32.89
N ALA A 110 -3.48 2.36 -33.51
CA ALA A 110 -4.44 1.26 -33.52
C ALA A 110 -4.33 0.40 -32.26
N GLU A 111 -5.41 0.32 -31.47
CA GLU A 111 -5.43 -0.56 -30.30
C GLU A 111 -5.57 -2.02 -30.72
N TYR A 112 -6.54 -2.30 -31.60
CA TYR A 112 -6.76 -3.61 -32.19
C TYR A 112 -6.16 -3.71 -33.58
N GLN A 113 -5.43 -4.79 -33.83
CA GLN A 113 -4.74 -5.09 -35.08
C GLN A 113 -5.07 -6.53 -35.48
N VAL A 114 -6.01 -6.69 -36.40
CA VAL A 114 -6.55 -7.99 -36.82
C VAL A 114 -6.79 -8.01 -38.33
N TRP A 115 -7.01 -9.20 -38.89
CA TRP A 115 -7.46 -9.40 -40.27
C TRP A 115 -8.99 -9.40 -40.37
N LEU A 116 -9.52 -9.18 -41.57
CA LEU A 116 -10.93 -9.29 -41.91
C LEU A 116 -11.17 -10.51 -42.79
N THR A 117 -12.25 -11.24 -42.55
CA THR A 117 -12.75 -12.34 -43.40
C THR A 117 -14.28 -12.33 -43.43
N THR A 118 -14.87 -12.82 -44.51
CA THR A 118 -16.33 -13.02 -44.59
C THR A 118 -16.80 -14.21 -43.75
N ASP A 119 -15.97 -15.26 -43.63
CA ASP A 119 -16.24 -16.41 -42.79
C ASP A 119 -15.47 -16.30 -41.47
N ALA A 120 -16.20 -16.38 -40.35
CA ALA A 120 -15.66 -16.33 -39.00
C ALA A 120 -14.70 -17.50 -38.70
N ASN A 121 -14.78 -18.59 -39.45
CA ASN A 121 -13.98 -19.79 -39.26
C ASN A 121 -12.81 -19.92 -40.25
N ASP A 122 -12.61 -18.94 -41.15
CA ASP A 122 -11.55 -18.99 -42.15
C ASP A 122 -10.17 -18.70 -41.53
N GLU A 123 -9.56 -19.74 -40.96
CA GLU A 123 -8.15 -19.73 -40.59
C GLU A 123 -7.21 -19.84 -41.80
N GLN A 124 -7.73 -20.18 -42.99
CA GLN A 124 -6.91 -20.41 -44.18
C GLN A 124 -6.40 -19.10 -44.74
N PHE A 125 -7.24 -18.05 -44.78
CA PHE A 125 -6.81 -16.71 -45.18
C PHE A 125 -5.57 -16.24 -44.42
N ILE A 126 -5.60 -16.25 -43.08
CA ILE A 126 -4.48 -15.74 -42.28
C ILE A 126 -3.21 -16.60 -42.46
N LYS A 127 -3.34 -17.92 -42.60
CA LYS A 127 -2.20 -18.81 -42.89
C LYS A 127 -1.55 -18.46 -44.22
N ASN A 128 -2.35 -18.32 -45.28
CA ASN A 128 -1.88 -17.95 -46.61
C ASN A 128 -1.25 -16.54 -46.62
N ALA A 129 -1.90 -15.58 -45.96
CA ALA A 129 -1.39 -14.23 -45.83
C ALA A 129 -0.02 -14.18 -45.14
N LEU A 130 0.17 -14.96 -44.07
CA LEU A 130 1.46 -15.03 -43.37
C LEU A 130 2.55 -15.77 -44.17
N LEU A 131 2.18 -16.70 -45.05
CA LEU A 131 3.11 -17.33 -45.99
C LEU A 131 3.59 -16.31 -47.02
N GLU A 132 2.69 -15.56 -47.64
CA GLU A 132 3.02 -14.48 -48.58
C GLU A 132 3.87 -13.39 -47.93
N LEU A 133 3.49 -12.96 -46.72
CA LEU A 133 4.27 -11.99 -45.96
C LEU A 133 5.71 -12.48 -45.73
N ARG A 134 5.88 -13.76 -45.41
CA ARG A 134 7.21 -14.34 -45.18
C ARG A 134 8.01 -14.51 -46.47
N ARG A 135 7.35 -14.77 -47.59
CA ARG A 135 7.97 -14.85 -48.92
C ARG A 135 8.56 -13.50 -49.31
N VAL A 136 7.81 -12.41 -49.11
CA VAL A 136 8.23 -11.05 -49.48
C VAL A 136 9.15 -10.42 -48.43
N PHE A 137 8.89 -10.65 -47.14
CA PHE A 137 9.66 -10.10 -46.02
C PHE A 137 10.31 -11.20 -45.17
N PRO A 138 11.28 -11.94 -45.72
CA PRO A 138 11.90 -13.04 -45.00
C PRO A 138 12.58 -12.55 -43.72
N ARG A 139 12.42 -13.32 -42.64
CA ARG A 139 13.03 -13.08 -41.31
C ARG A 139 12.56 -11.81 -40.59
N ARG A 140 11.69 -10.98 -41.18
CA ARG A 140 11.09 -9.85 -40.48
C ARG A 140 10.12 -10.33 -39.41
N LYS A 141 10.00 -9.56 -38.34
CA LYS A 141 9.11 -9.85 -37.22
C LYS A 141 7.76 -9.18 -37.48
N LEU A 142 6.67 -9.92 -37.30
CA LEU A 142 5.32 -9.37 -37.22
C LEU A 142 4.92 -9.19 -35.76
N LEU A 143 4.33 -8.04 -35.42
CA LEU A 143 3.75 -7.77 -34.12
C LEU A 143 2.35 -7.16 -34.29
N LEU A 144 1.34 -7.91 -33.85
CA LEU A 144 -0.02 -7.42 -33.68
C LEU A 144 -0.26 -7.08 -32.22
N LYS A 145 -0.52 -5.81 -31.92
CA LYS A 145 -0.57 -5.24 -30.56
C LYS A 145 -1.65 -5.93 -29.70
N TYR A 146 -2.90 -5.83 -30.11
CA TYR A 146 -4.02 -6.57 -29.54
C TYR A 146 -4.91 -7.13 -30.64
N ILE A 147 -5.28 -8.38 -30.49
CA ILE A 147 -6.31 -9.08 -31.26
C ILE A 147 -7.51 -9.18 -30.31
N PRO A 148 -8.71 -8.75 -30.71
CA PRO A 148 -9.90 -8.82 -29.87
C PRO A 148 -10.26 -10.27 -29.52
N ALA A 149 -11.20 -10.44 -28.61
CA ALA A 149 -11.80 -11.74 -28.34
C ALA A 149 -12.45 -12.30 -29.63
N GLU A 150 -12.76 -13.60 -29.65
CA GLU A 150 -13.49 -14.29 -30.74
C GLU A 150 -12.69 -14.53 -32.04
N VAL A 151 -11.57 -13.84 -32.24
CA VAL A 151 -10.69 -14.11 -33.39
C VAL A 151 -10.08 -15.52 -33.28
N PRO A 152 -10.21 -16.37 -34.31
CA PRO A 152 -9.68 -17.73 -34.27
C PRO A 152 -8.14 -17.71 -34.27
N LEU A 153 -7.58 -18.08 -33.12
CA LEU A 153 -6.13 -18.22 -32.90
C LEU A 153 -5.71 -19.67 -32.69
N GLY A 154 -6.61 -20.64 -32.90
CA GLY A 154 -6.37 -22.07 -32.69
C GLY A 154 -5.19 -22.58 -33.50
N TRP A 155 -5.03 -22.11 -34.73
CA TRP A 155 -3.87 -22.41 -35.58
C TRP A 155 -2.51 -22.08 -34.95
N THR A 156 -2.43 -21.08 -34.08
CA THR A 156 -1.15 -20.70 -33.43
C THR A 156 -0.63 -21.77 -32.47
N GLU A 157 -1.50 -22.68 -32.02
CA GLU A 157 -1.16 -23.77 -31.10
C GLU A 157 -1.22 -25.14 -31.78
N LYS A 158 -2.21 -25.37 -32.65
CA LYS A 158 -2.46 -26.66 -33.31
C LYS A 158 -1.51 -26.92 -34.47
N ASP A 159 -1.15 -25.89 -35.24
CA ASP A 159 -0.25 -26.04 -36.38
C ASP A 159 1.22 -26.04 -35.91
N ALA A 160 1.94 -27.13 -36.19
CA ALA A 160 3.33 -27.29 -35.77
C ALA A 160 4.28 -26.22 -36.34
N GLN A 161 4.02 -25.74 -37.57
CA GLN A 161 4.80 -24.69 -38.21
C GLN A 161 4.62 -23.36 -37.47
N TRP A 162 3.37 -23.00 -37.16
CA TRP A 162 3.06 -21.72 -36.51
C TRP A 162 3.33 -21.73 -35.02
N ARG A 163 3.15 -22.85 -34.30
CA ARG A 163 3.43 -22.99 -32.87
C ARG A 163 4.86 -22.62 -32.46
N ARG A 164 5.82 -22.89 -33.35
CA ARG A 164 7.24 -22.55 -33.15
C ARG A 164 7.54 -21.07 -33.37
N ARG A 165 6.76 -20.41 -34.23
CA ARG A 165 6.98 -19.03 -34.69
C ARG A 165 6.15 -18.00 -33.94
N CYS A 166 4.97 -18.39 -33.50
CA CYS A 166 4.02 -17.52 -32.82
C CYS A 166 4.28 -17.51 -31.31
N PHE A 167 4.28 -16.31 -30.75
CA PHE A 167 4.16 -16.05 -29.33
C PHE A 167 2.86 -15.29 -29.08
N VAL A 168 2.01 -15.88 -28.25
CA VAL A 168 0.67 -15.39 -27.93
C VAL A 168 0.64 -14.97 -26.47
N LYS A 169 0.18 -13.75 -26.20
CA LYS A 169 0.07 -13.21 -24.84
C LYS A 169 -1.31 -12.63 -24.62
N THR A 170 -2.08 -13.27 -23.74
CA THR A 170 -3.39 -12.77 -23.31
C THR A 170 -3.27 -11.69 -22.25
N SER A 171 -4.12 -10.67 -22.36
CA SER A 171 -4.30 -9.58 -21.41
C SER A 171 -5.79 -9.45 -21.07
N SER A 172 -6.10 -8.96 -19.86
CA SER A 172 -7.48 -8.62 -19.51
C SER A 172 -7.94 -7.42 -20.32
N HIS A 173 -9.17 -7.50 -20.80
CA HIS A 173 -9.82 -6.48 -21.62
C HIS A 173 -11.09 -6.03 -20.87
N PRO A 174 -11.01 -4.92 -20.11
CA PRO A 174 -12.16 -4.37 -19.40
C PRO A 174 -13.14 -3.70 -20.37
N LEU A 175 -14.43 -4.00 -20.22
CA LEU A 175 -15.53 -3.42 -20.98
C LEU A 175 -16.55 -2.78 -20.02
N MET A 176 -17.07 -1.62 -20.41
CA MET A 176 -18.24 -1.03 -19.78
C MET A 176 -19.45 -1.23 -20.70
N ILE A 177 -20.32 -2.14 -20.32
CA ILE A 177 -21.61 -2.34 -20.97
C ILE A 177 -22.47 -1.11 -20.65
N VAL A 178 -22.88 -0.43 -21.70
CA VAL A 178 -23.57 0.85 -21.59
C VAL A 178 -25.02 0.58 -21.18
N ASN A 179 -25.31 0.81 -19.91
CA ASN A 179 -26.64 0.69 -19.34
C ASN A 179 -26.98 1.97 -18.57
N GLY A 180 -27.84 2.81 -19.17
CA GLY A 180 -28.19 4.11 -18.61
C GLY A 180 -28.71 4.07 -17.17
N THR A 181 -29.46 3.03 -16.78
CA THR A 181 -30.00 2.88 -15.42
C THR A 181 -28.88 2.63 -14.40
N HIS A 182 -27.99 1.68 -14.70
CA HIS A 182 -26.83 1.35 -13.87
C HIS A 182 -25.90 2.55 -13.74
N ILE A 183 -25.55 3.20 -14.85
CA ILE A 183 -24.64 4.35 -14.87
C ILE A 183 -25.21 5.54 -14.08
N THR A 184 -26.52 5.80 -14.22
CA THR A 184 -27.21 6.84 -13.43
C THR A 184 -27.16 6.53 -11.93
N SER A 185 -27.30 5.25 -11.55
CA SER A 185 -27.17 4.84 -10.15
C SER A 185 -25.75 5.04 -9.59
N GLU A 186 -24.71 4.80 -10.40
CA GLU A 186 -23.31 5.06 -10.03
C GLU A 186 -23.05 6.55 -9.78
N LEU A 187 -23.57 7.42 -10.66
CA LEU A 187 -23.47 8.88 -10.49
C LEU A 187 -24.19 9.37 -9.23
N ARG A 188 -25.29 8.71 -8.83
CA ARG A 188 -26.06 9.04 -7.62
C ARG A 188 -25.40 8.60 -6.32
N LYS A 189 -24.38 7.72 -6.34
CA LYS A 189 -23.69 7.31 -5.12
C LYS A 189 -23.10 8.52 -4.40
N LYS A 190 -23.25 8.57 -3.07
CA LYS A 190 -22.86 9.71 -2.21
C LYS A 190 -21.47 10.29 -2.55
N ASN A 191 -20.45 9.44 -2.68
CA ASN A 191 -19.08 9.87 -3.02
C ASN A 191 -18.99 10.59 -4.37
N ARG A 192 -19.73 10.12 -5.41
CA ARG A 192 -19.74 10.74 -6.74
C ARG A 192 -20.51 12.05 -6.72
N LYS A 193 -21.68 12.08 -6.09
CA LYS A 193 -22.47 13.29 -5.88
C LYS A 193 -21.67 14.38 -5.14
N GLU A 194 -20.95 14.02 -4.08
CA GLU A 194 -20.09 14.98 -3.36
C GLU A 194 -18.97 15.54 -4.23
N LYS A 195 -18.37 14.75 -5.13
CA LYS A 195 -17.33 15.21 -6.05
C LYS A 195 -17.89 16.15 -7.12
N ILE A 196 -19.03 15.81 -7.71
CA ILE A 196 -19.75 16.67 -8.65
C ILE A 196 -20.09 17.99 -7.96
N ASN A 197 -20.75 17.95 -6.80
CA ASN A 197 -21.10 19.15 -6.04
C ASN A 197 -19.89 20.02 -5.68
N ARG A 198 -18.72 19.43 -5.41
CA ARG A 198 -17.49 20.20 -5.15
C ARG A 198 -16.98 20.88 -6.41
N LEU A 199 -17.01 20.22 -7.56
CA LEU A 199 -16.65 20.81 -8.85
C LEU A 199 -17.63 21.94 -9.21
N SER A 200 -18.93 21.74 -9.04
CA SER A 200 -19.95 22.76 -9.30
C SER A 200 -19.92 23.97 -8.34
N ARG A 201 -19.15 23.90 -7.23
CA ARG A 201 -18.88 25.06 -6.37
C ARG A 201 -17.69 25.90 -6.86
N LEU A 202 -16.88 25.35 -7.75
CA LEU A 202 -15.73 26.06 -8.33
C LEU A 202 -16.11 26.89 -9.55
N GLY A 203 -17.28 26.63 -10.15
CA GLY A 203 -17.81 27.32 -11.33
C GLY A 203 -18.92 26.49 -11.99
N GLU A 204 -19.37 26.93 -13.17
CA GLU A 204 -20.40 26.22 -13.94
C GLU A 204 -19.85 24.90 -14.50
N LEU A 205 -20.38 23.77 -14.03
CA LEU A 205 -19.92 22.45 -14.46
C LEU A 205 -20.70 21.99 -15.70
N ALA A 206 -20.08 22.05 -16.88
CA ALA A 206 -20.67 21.63 -18.16
C ALA A 206 -20.03 20.34 -18.69
N PHE A 207 -20.85 19.44 -19.24
CA PHE A 207 -20.39 18.22 -19.94
C PHE A 207 -20.93 18.22 -21.36
N GLU A 208 -20.03 18.24 -22.35
CA GLU A 208 -20.36 18.55 -23.74
C GLU A 208 -19.73 17.56 -24.71
N ARG A 209 -20.41 17.34 -25.84
CA ARG A 209 -19.88 16.63 -27.01
C ARG A 209 -19.42 17.66 -28.03
N ILE A 210 -18.20 17.50 -28.53
CA ILE A 210 -17.65 18.32 -29.60
C ILE A 210 -17.95 17.63 -30.93
N SER A 211 -18.68 18.32 -31.80
CA SER A 211 -19.07 17.83 -33.13
C SER A 211 -18.57 18.71 -34.28
N ASN A 212 -18.11 19.92 -33.97
CA ASN A 212 -17.58 20.87 -34.95
C ASN A 212 -16.05 20.72 -35.09
N TYR A 213 -15.57 20.72 -36.34
CA TYR A 213 -14.15 20.52 -36.64
C TYR A 213 -13.29 21.68 -36.15
N GLU A 214 -13.72 22.92 -36.40
CA GLU A 214 -12.99 24.12 -36.01
C GLU A 214 -12.85 24.22 -34.49
N GLU A 215 -13.92 23.90 -33.76
CA GLU A 215 -13.92 23.80 -32.30
C GLU A 215 -12.94 22.72 -31.80
N PHE A 216 -13.01 21.51 -32.38
CA PHE A 216 -12.09 20.44 -32.01
C PHE A 216 -10.62 20.80 -32.29
N ALA A 217 -10.36 21.40 -33.45
CA ALA A 217 -9.03 21.88 -33.83
C ALA A 217 -8.51 22.95 -32.87
N ALA A 218 -9.38 23.88 -32.43
CA ALA A 218 -9.03 24.94 -31.50
C ALA A 218 -8.63 24.41 -30.11
N ILE A 219 -9.32 23.40 -29.58
CA ILE A 219 -9.02 22.85 -28.25
C ILE A 219 -7.95 21.75 -28.26
N PHE A 220 -7.58 21.22 -29.44
CA PHE A 220 -6.77 20.02 -29.57
C PHE A 220 -5.44 20.08 -28.80
N ASP A 221 -4.71 21.19 -28.93
CA ASP A 221 -3.38 21.34 -28.34
C ASP A 221 -3.43 21.35 -26.81
N GLU A 222 -4.49 21.92 -26.22
CA GLU A 222 -4.74 21.83 -24.78
C GLU A 222 -4.96 20.36 -24.34
N LEU A 223 -5.80 19.62 -25.07
CA LEU A 223 -6.07 18.21 -24.74
C LEU A 223 -4.81 17.35 -24.88
N ALA A 224 -4.03 17.57 -25.94
CA ALA A 224 -2.76 16.89 -26.20
C ALA A 224 -1.76 17.17 -25.08
N LEU A 225 -1.65 18.43 -24.65
CA LEU A 225 -0.78 18.87 -23.56
C LEU A 225 -1.16 18.20 -22.23
N GLN A 226 -2.43 18.24 -21.83
CA GLN A 226 -2.91 17.57 -20.61
C GLN A 226 -2.63 16.06 -20.67
N SER A 227 -2.85 15.42 -21.82
CA SER A 227 -2.59 13.99 -22.02
C SER A 227 -1.11 13.65 -21.91
N ASP A 228 -0.22 14.42 -22.54
CA ASP A 228 1.23 14.18 -22.50
C ASP A 228 1.82 14.43 -21.12
N PHE A 229 1.37 15.47 -20.41
CA PHE A 229 1.77 15.70 -19.02
C PHE A 229 1.39 14.51 -18.13
N ARG A 230 0.12 14.10 -18.17
CA ARG A 230 -0.38 12.99 -17.36
C ARG A 230 0.29 11.67 -17.71
N LYS A 231 0.38 11.31 -19.00
CA LYS A 231 1.01 10.06 -19.45
C LYS A 231 2.53 10.09 -19.24
N GLY A 232 3.15 11.28 -19.30
CA GLY A 232 4.54 11.52 -18.94
C GLY A 232 4.80 11.19 -17.47
N ALA A 233 3.98 11.70 -16.57
CA ALA A 233 4.01 11.39 -15.14
C ALA A 233 3.74 9.89 -14.87
N MET A 234 2.64 9.35 -15.37
CA MET A 234 2.20 7.99 -15.03
C MET A 234 3.02 6.88 -15.69
N TYR A 235 3.43 7.07 -16.95
CA TYR A 235 3.97 6.01 -17.81
C TYR A 235 5.28 6.36 -18.53
N ASN A 236 5.82 7.57 -18.33
CA ASN A 236 6.95 8.10 -19.10
C ASN A 236 6.67 8.10 -20.61
N LYS A 237 5.46 8.52 -21.00
CA LYS A 237 5.02 8.59 -22.40
C LYS A 237 4.46 9.98 -22.70
N ILE A 238 5.09 10.67 -23.64
CA ILE A 238 4.65 11.95 -24.21
C ILE A 238 4.32 11.70 -25.69
N ALA A 239 3.08 11.28 -25.94
CA ALA A 239 2.69 10.69 -27.22
C ALA A 239 2.71 11.71 -28.34
N PHE A 240 2.19 12.92 -28.10
CA PHE A 240 2.10 13.96 -29.12
C PHE A 240 3.45 14.62 -29.39
N LYS A 241 4.25 14.85 -28.34
CA LYS A 241 5.61 15.38 -28.51
C LYS A 241 6.54 14.43 -29.26
N ASN A 242 6.40 13.12 -29.06
CA ASN A 242 7.22 12.11 -29.74
C ASN A 242 6.70 11.73 -31.14
N ASP A 243 5.45 12.08 -31.47
CA ASP A 243 4.78 11.74 -32.72
C ASP A 243 3.91 12.93 -33.17
N PRO A 244 4.52 13.93 -33.85
CA PRO A 244 3.82 15.13 -34.28
C PRO A 244 2.68 14.87 -35.27
N LEU A 245 2.79 13.80 -36.09
CA LEU A 245 1.77 13.40 -37.07
C LEU A 245 0.47 12.93 -36.42
N ARG A 246 0.51 12.59 -35.13
CA ARG A 246 -0.67 12.16 -34.38
C ARG A 246 -1.78 13.22 -34.33
N LYS A 247 -1.41 14.51 -34.31
CA LYS A 247 -2.39 15.62 -34.35
C LYS A 247 -3.14 15.62 -35.67
N GLU A 248 -2.40 15.69 -36.77
CA GLU A 248 -2.94 15.65 -38.13
C GLU A 248 -3.83 14.41 -38.32
N PHE A 249 -3.38 13.25 -37.83
CA PHE A 249 -4.15 12.02 -37.90
C PHE A 249 -5.49 12.09 -37.18
N LEU A 250 -5.52 12.59 -35.94
CA LEU A 250 -6.78 12.68 -35.19
C LEU A 250 -7.71 13.76 -35.75
N LEU A 251 -7.18 14.88 -36.25
CA LEU A 251 -8.01 15.88 -36.94
C LEU A 251 -8.65 15.31 -38.20
N ALA A 252 -7.89 14.59 -39.02
CA ALA A 252 -8.42 13.95 -40.23
C ALA A 252 -9.48 12.89 -39.93
N LEU A 253 -9.35 12.14 -38.83
CA LEU A 253 -10.38 11.19 -38.39
C LEU A 253 -11.61 11.89 -37.81
N PHE A 254 -11.44 13.04 -37.15
CA PHE A 254 -12.58 13.83 -36.66
C PHE A 254 -13.42 14.34 -37.83
N GLU A 255 -12.77 14.88 -38.87
CA GLU A 255 -13.41 15.34 -40.11
C GLU A 255 -14.22 14.22 -40.81
N GLN A 256 -13.77 12.97 -40.68
CA GLN A 256 -14.43 11.78 -41.20
C GLN A 256 -15.51 11.21 -40.25
N ASN A 257 -15.77 11.86 -39.11
CA ASN A 257 -16.70 11.43 -38.07
C ASN A 257 -16.36 10.03 -37.46
N ASP A 258 -15.07 9.69 -37.42
CA ASP A 258 -14.57 8.45 -36.80
C ASP A 258 -14.21 8.64 -35.31
N LEU A 259 -14.34 9.85 -34.78
CA LEU A 259 -14.03 10.19 -33.39
C LEU A 259 -15.26 10.63 -32.59
N HIS A 260 -15.32 10.17 -31.34
CA HIS A 260 -16.22 10.65 -30.31
C HIS A 260 -15.42 11.52 -29.34
N ALA A 261 -15.64 12.84 -29.37
CA ALA A 261 -14.94 13.81 -28.55
C ALA A 261 -15.89 14.44 -27.52
N THR A 262 -15.53 14.35 -26.24
CA THR A 262 -16.27 14.96 -25.13
C THR A 262 -15.34 15.69 -24.19
N VAL A 263 -15.87 16.73 -23.55
CA VAL A 263 -15.17 17.57 -22.57
C VAL A 263 -16.04 17.79 -21.34
N LEU A 264 -15.38 17.90 -20.18
CA LEU A 264 -15.97 18.35 -18.93
C LEU A 264 -15.30 19.67 -18.59
N LYS A 265 -16.09 20.73 -18.48
CA LYS A 265 -15.63 22.11 -18.26
C LYS A 265 -16.06 22.61 -16.88
N ILE A 266 -15.25 23.49 -16.30
CA ILE A 266 -15.70 24.42 -15.26
C ILE A 266 -15.60 25.81 -15.88
N ASP A 267 -16.73 26.50 -15.99
CA ASP A 267 -16.88 27.67 -16.85
C ASP A 267 -16.41 27.29 -18.27
N ASP A 268 -15.41 27.96 -18.83
CA ASP A 268 -14.84 27.61 -20.14
C ASP A 268 -13.62 26.68 -20.07
N LYS A 269 -13.12 26.38 -18.88
CA LYS A 269 -11.86 25.64 -18.70
C LYS A 269 -12.08 24.13 -18.78
N ILE A 270 -11.35 23.45 -19.67
CA ILE A 270 -11.44 21.99 -19.83
C ILE A 270 -10.71 21.27 -18.69
N ILE A 271 -11.48 20.67 -17.78
CA ILE A 271 -10.93 19.95 -16.61
C ILE A 271 -10.78 18.44 -16.85
N ALA A 272 -11.50 17.87 -17.82
CA ALA A 272 -11.30 16.51 -18.30
C ALA A 272 -11.79 16.35 -19.73
N SER A 273 -11.15 15.47 -20.50
CA SER A 273 -11.53 15.22 -21.88
C SER A 273 -11.33 13.78 -22.30
N ASN A 274 -12.15 13.35 -23.25
CA ASN A 274 -12.00 12.09 -23.93
C ASN A 274 -12.18 12.28 -25.44
N VAL A 275 -11.20 11.85 -26.22
CA VAL A 275 -11.28 11.70 -27.68
C VAL A 275 -11.02 10.24 -27.96
N SER A 276 -12.09 9.54 -28.34
CA SER A 276 -12.13 8.10 -28.53
C SER A 276 -12.49 7.77 -29.98
N LEU A 277 -12.05 6.62 -30.48
CA LEU A 277 -12.48 6.16 -31.80
C LEU A 277 -13.85 5.51 -31.70
N GLN A 278 -14.74 5.84 -32.64
CA GLN A 278 -16.11 5.36 -32.68
C GLN A 278 -16.30 4.34 -33.82
N GLY A 279 -16.88 3.19 -33.48
CA GLY A 279 -17.40 2.22 -34.44
C GLY A 279 -18.93 2.14 -34.39
N PRO A 280 -19.56 1.27 -35.19
CA PRO A 280 -21.02 1.23 -35.36
C PRO A 280 -21.85 1.03 -34.08
N ASN A 281 -21.30 0.36 -33.07
CA ASN A 281 -22.00 0.07 -31.80
C ASN A 281 -21.09 0.19 -30.56
N GLN A 282 -19.88 0.75 -30.74
CA GLN A 282 -18.84 0.73 -29.72
C GLN A 282 -17.99 1.99 -29.80
N VAL A 283 -17.59 2.50 -28.65
CA VAL A 283 -16.58 3.56 -28.54
C VAL A 283 -15.36 2.98 -27.84
N HIS A 284 -14.16 3.20 -28.39
CA HIS A 284 -12.92 2.67 -27.85
C HIS A 284 -12.12 3.77 -27.16
N LEU A 285 -11.73 3.54 -25.90
CA LEU A 285 -10.87 4.41 -25.07
C LEU A 285 -9.41 4.43 -25.59
N GLN A 286 -9.25 4.80 -26.85
CA GLN A 286 -8.02 4.96 -27.59
C GLN A 286 -8.05 6.32 -28.27
N GLY A 287 -7.02 7.13 -28.02
CA GLY A 287 -6.94 8.52 -28.48
C GLY A 287 -6.43 9.42 -27.36
N ILE A 288 -7.21 10.42 -26.98
CA ILE A 288 -6.91 11.37 -25.91
C ILE A 288 -7.77 11.05 -24.68
N ASN A 289 -7.12 10.95 -23.52
CA ASN A 289 -7.79 10.76 -22.24
C ASN A 289 -7.02 11.53 -21.18
N SER A 290 -7.55 12.70 -20.83
CA SER A 290 -6.85 13.71 -20.04
C SER A 290 -7.74 14.25 -18.95
N PHE A 291 -7.08 14.83 -17.95
CA PHE A 291 -7.70 15.75 -17.02
C PHE A 291 -6.65 16.75 -16.56
N ASP A 292 -7.11 17.92 -16.17
CA ASP A 292 -6.28 18.93 -15.53
C ASP A 292 -5.90 18.46 -14.12
N ALA A 293 -4.59 18.36 -13.86
CA ALA A 293 -4.03 17.87 -12.61
C ALA A 293 -4.46 18.72 -11.40
N ALA A 294 -4.76 20.01 -11.58
CA ALA A 294 -5.25 20.89 -10.51
C ALA A 294 -6.61 20.42 -9.94
N TYR A 295 -7.40 19.70 -10.74
CA TYR A 295 -8.73 19.20 -10.33
C TYR A 295 -8.71 17.73 -9.92
N ALA A 296 -7.57 17.04 -9.99
CA ALA A 296 -7.47 15.58 -9.79
C ALA A 296 -8.05 15.09 -8.46
N ARG A 297 -7.97 15.91 -7.40
CA ARG A 297 -8.55 15.62 -6.07
C ARG A 297 -10.05 15.33 -6.11
N HIS A 298 -10.76 15.86 -7.12
CA HIS A 298 -12.18 15.63 -7.36
C HIS A 298 -12.46 14.49 -8.34
N SER A 299 -11.40 13.81 -8.81
CA SER A 299 -11.47 12.69 -9.78
C SER A 299 -12.25 13.01 -11.06
N PRO A 300 -11.98 14.15 -11.73
CA PRO A 300 -12.75 14.62 -12.89
C PRO A 300 -12.78 13.58 -14.01
N GLY A 301 -11.68 12.84 -14.26
CA GLY A 301 -11.68 11.77 -15.26
C GLY A 301 -12.67 10.61 -14.98
N ILE A 302 -12.92 10.25 -13.71
CA ILE A 302 -13.92 9.23 -13.36
C ILE A 302 -15.33 9.76 -13.55
N ILE A 303 -15.57 11.02 -13.15
CA ILE A 303 -16.86 11.68 -13.34
C ILE A 303 -17.17 11.81 -14.83
N HIS A 304 -16.17 12.24 -15.62
CA HIS A 304 -16.24 12.33 -17.07
C HIS A 304 -16.62 10.98 -17.69
N PHE A 305 -15.95 9.86 -17.35
CA PHE A 305 -16.31 8.56 -17.93
C PHE A 305 -17.71 8.07 -17.56
N LEU A 306 -18.21 8.40 -16.36
CA LEU A 306 -19.59 8.06 -15.99
C LEU A 306 -20.61 8.93 -16.74
N MET A 307 -20.32 10.23 -16.93
CA MET A 307 -21.15 11.12 -17.73
C MET A 307 -21.15 10.72 -19.22
N LEU A 308 -19.97 10.39 -19.75
CA LEU A 308 -19.83 9.82 -21.09
C LEU A 308 -20.62 8.53 -21.23
N GLY A 309 -20.53 7.61 -20.26
CA GLY A 309 -21.33 6.39 -20.26
C GLY A 309 -22.84 6.65 -20.33
N LYS A 310 -23.32 7.71 -19.68
CA LYS A 310 -24.73 8.12 -19.75
C LYS A 310 -25.08 8.63 -21.15
N MET A 311 -24.27 9.54 -21.70
CA MET A 311 -24.45 10.09 -23.06
C MET A 311 -24.40 8.98 -24.12
N LEU A 312 -23.44 8.05 -24.03
CA LEU A 312 -23.35 6.90 -24.93
C LEU A 312 -24.62 6.02 -24.88
N SER A 313 -25.26 5.92 -23.71
CA SER A 313 -26.53 5.20 -23.58
C SER A 313 -27.68 5.93 -24.29
N GLU A 314 -27.69 7.26 -24.25
CA GLU A 314 -28.67 8.11 -24.93
C GLU A 314 -28.46 8.07 -26.46
N GLU A 315 -27.22 7.90 -26.90
CA GLU A 315 -26.82 7.76 -28.32
C GLU A 315 -26.98 6.32 -28.87
N GLY A 316 -27.40 5.36 -28.03
CA GLY A 316 -27.60 3.97 -28.46
C GLY A 316 -26.31 3.15 -28.63
N VAL A 317 -25.17 3.62 -28.12
CA VAL A 317 -23.91 2.86 -28.10
C VAL A 317 -24.01 1.75 -27.06
N LYS A 318 -23.62 0.52 -27.43
CA LYS A 318 -23.79 -0.66 -26.57
C LYS A 318 -22.62 -0.89 -25.63
N VAL A 319 -21.40 -0.59 -26.10
CA VAL A 319 -20.17 -0.91 -25.37
C VAL A 319 -19.23 0.29 -25.39
N PHE A 320 -18.77 0.68 -24.21
CA PHE A 320 -17.60 1.54 -24.07
C PHE A 320 -16.40 0.66 -23.72
N ASP A 321 -15.54 0.47 -24.71
CA ASP A 321 -14.35 -0.34 -24.60
C ASP A 321 -13.24 0.43 -23.89
N LEU A 322 -12.92 0.01 -22.67
CA LEU A 322 -11.92 0.68 -21.84
C LEU A 322 -10.49 0.34 -22.25
N THR A 323 -10.29 -0.40 -23.33
CA THR A 323 -9.03 -0.90 -23.91
C THR A 323 -8.20 -1.81 -22.97
N PRO A 324 -7.42 -2.76 -23.50
CA PRO A 324 -6.64 -3.66 -22.66
C PRO A 324 -5.62 -2.91 -21.80
N GLY A 325 -5.51 -3.31 -20.54
CA GLY A 325 -4.64 -2.63 -19.59
C GLY A 325 -4.99 -2.99 -18.16
N ALA A 326 -4.01 -2.89 -17.26
CA ALA A 326 -4.20 -3.22 -15.85
C ALA A 326 -4.21 -1.95 -14.99
N ASP A 327 -4.91 -0.93 -15.46
CA ASP A 327 -5.08 0.34 -14.74
C ASP A 327 -6.28 0.22 -13.79
N PRO A 328 -6.12 0.48 -12.48
CA PRO A 328 -7.16 0.20 -11.48
C PRO A 328 -8.49 0.92 -11.73
N TYR A 329 -8.46 2.07 -12.40
CA TYR A 329 -9.66 2.82 -12.70
C TYR A 329 -10.52 2.13 -13.77
N LYS A 330 -9.89 1.41 -14.72
CA LYS A 330 -10.61 0.64 -15.74
C LYS A 330 -11.39 -0.49 -15.09
N ASP A 331 -10.78 -1.19 -14.14
CA ASP A 331 -11.44 -2.27 -13.37
C ASP A 331 -12.62 -1.75 -12.53
N MET A 332 -12.57 -0.49 -12.10
CA MET A 332 -13.67 0.13 -11.33
C MET A 332 -14.85 0.54 -12.23
N LEU A 333 -14.59 0.85 -13.51
CA LEU A 333 -15.62 1.26 -14.48
C LEU A 333 -16.16 0.07 -15.28
N ALA A 334 -15.37 -1.00 -15.42
CA ALA A 334 -15.74 -2.19 -16.15
C ALA A 334 -16.92 -2.89 -15.48
N THR A 335 -17.92 -3.22 -16.28
CA THR A 335 -19.02 -4.12 -15.89
C THR A 335 -18.75 -5.55 -16.36
N GLU A 336 -17.85 -5.71 -17.34
CA GLU A 336 -17.48 -7.01 -17.90
C GLU A 336 -15.97 -7.06 -18.20
N HIS A 337 -15.40 -8.27 -18.22
CA HIS A 337 -14.03 -8.51 -18.62
C HIS A 337 -13.94 -9.62 -19.67
N THR A 338 -13.40 -9.28 -20.83
CA THR A 338 -13.04 -10.25 -21.86
C THR A 338 -11.51 -10.40 -21.92
N LYS A 339 -11.00 -10.95 -23.02
CA LYS A 339 -9.57 -11.20 -23.23
C LYS A 339 -9.15 -10.60 -24.57
N ALA A 340 -8.06 -9.84 -24.55
CA ALA A 340 -7.37 -9.41 -25.76
C ALA A 340 -5.99 -10.05 -25.83
N THR A 341 -5.49 -10.30 -27.04
CA THR A 341 -4.30 -11.11 -27.24
C THR A 341 -3.25 -10.38 -28.08
N THR A 342 -2.04 -10.24 -27.57
CA THR A 342 -0.90 -9.82 -28.40
C THR A 342 -0.36 -11.02 -29.16
N LEU A 343 -0.20 -10.89 -30.47
CA LEU A 343 0.42 -11.92 -31.33
C LEU A 343 1.74 -11.40 -31.87
N SER A 344 2.81 -12.16 -31.67
CA SER A 344 4.10 -11.87 -32.28
C SER A 344 4.62 -13.08 -33.04
N ILE A 345 4.98 -12.87 -34.29
CA ILE A 345 5.47 -13.92 -35.19
C ILE A 345 6.91 -13.59 -35.58
N GLY A 346 7.80 -14.56 -35.45
CA GLY A 346 9.21 -14.41 -35.77
C GLY A 346 9.82 -15.67 -36.36
N ASN A 347 11.12 -15.86 -36.09
CA ASN A 347 11.83 -17.08 -36.48
C ASN A 347 11.34 -18.31 -35.67
N ASN A 348 11.87 -19.49 -36.00
CA ASN A 348 11.46 -20.77 -35.37
C ASN A 348 11.73 -20.85 -33.86
N LEU A 349 12.54 -19.95 -33.28
CA LEU A 349 12.86 -19.93 -31.85
C LEU A 349 12.06 -18.87 -31.07
N HIS A 350 11.40 -17.95 -31.78
CA HIS A 350 10.70 -16.80 -31.20
C HIS A 350 9.57 -17.23 -30.27
N GLY A 351 8.74 -18.18 -30.70
CA GLY A 351 7.61 -18.67 -29.90
C GLY A 351 8.07 -19.29 -28.58
N PHE A 352 9.15 -20.07 -28.61
CA PHE A 352 9.73 -20.71 -27.42
C PHE A 352 10.33 -19.68 -26.45
N ALA A 353 11.19 -18.78 -26.94
CA ALA A 353 11.83 -17.76 -26.12
C ALA A 353 10.79 -16.81 -25.46
N GLY A 354 9.76 -16.42 -26.21
CA GLY A 354 8.64 -15.63 -25.71
C GLY A 354 7.89 -16.33 -24.57
N ARG A 355 7.51 -17.60 -24.76
CA ARG A 355 6.81 -18.41 -23.74
C ARG A 355 7.65 -18.58 -22.48
N LEU A 356 8.95 -18.83 -22.61
CA LEU A 356 9.86 -18.97 -21.48
C LEU A 356 9.94 -17.67 -20.67
N LYS A 357 10.21 -16.54 -21.33
CA LYS A 357 10.29 -15.23 -20.68
C LYS A 357 8.99 -14.85 -19.97
N TYR A 358 7.85 -15.09 -20.62
CA TYR A 358 6.54 -14.82 -20.05
C TYR A 358 6.21 -15.75 -18.87
N GLY A 359 6.55 -17.04 -18.98
CA GLY A 359 6.38 -18.02 -17.91
C GLY A 359 7.16 -17.66 -16.65
N ILE A 360 8.42 -17.26 -16.79
CA ILE A 360 9.25 -16.78 -15.68
C ILE A 360 8.63 -15.53 -15.04
N HIS A 361 8.23 -14.55 -15.86
CA HIS A 361 7.63 -13.32 -15.36
C HIS A 361 6.32 -13.58 -14.59
N ASN A 362 5.43 -14.42 -15.12
CA ASN A 362 4.17 -14.77 -14.46
C ASN A 362 4.41 -15.60 -13.20
N PHE A 363 5.39 -16.49 -13.20
CA PHE A 363 5.76 -17.24 -12.01
C PHE A 363 6.22 -16.29 -10.89
N LEU A 364 7.11 -15.34 -11.19
CA LEU A 364 7.59 -14.34 -10.23
C LEU A 364 6.44 -13.43 -9.75
N LYS A 365 5.59 -12.96 -10.66
CA LYS A 365 4.41 -12.15 -10.34
C LYS A 365 3.45 -12.89 -9.41
N ASN A 366 3.11 -14.14 -9.72
CA ASN A 366 2.18 -14.95 -8.92
C ASN A 366 2.79 -15.32 -7.55
N LYS A 367 4.12 -15.52 -7.48
CA LYS A 367 4.83 -15.69 -6.20
C LYS A 367 4.78 -14.44 -5.35
N ALA A 368 5.02 -13.26 -5.94
CA ALA A 368 4.92 -11.99 -5.23
C ALA A 368 3.51 -11.74 -4.70
N ILE A 369 2.47 -11.98 -5.51
CA ILE A 369 1.07 -11.86 -5.10
C ILE A 369 0.74 -12.87 -3.99
N GLY A 370 1.22 -14.11 -4.10
CA GLY A 370 1.08 -15.13 -3.05
C GLY A 370 1.81 -14.80 -1.75
N LEU A 371 2.75 -13.86 -1.77
CA LEU A 371 3.43 -13.30 -0.59
C LEU A 371 2.71 -12.04 -0.04
N GLY A 372 1.52 -11.70 -0.56
CA GLY A 372 0.76 -10.52 -0.15
C GLY A 372 1.22 -9.21 -0.78
N ILE A 373 2.17 -9.24 -1.72
CA ILE A 373 2.59 -8.04 -2.45
C ILE A 373 1.50 -7.69 -3.46
N LYS A 374 0.81 -6.56 -3.25
CA LYS A 374 -0.17 -6.04 -4.21
C LYS A 374 0.47 -5.85 -5.59
N ALA A 375 -0.24 -6.17 -6.66
CA ALA A 375 0.26 -6.04 -8.03
C ALA A 375 0.72 -4.60 -8.36
N GLN A 376 0.07 -3.60 -7.76
CA GLN A 376 0.43 -2.18 -7.86
C GLN A 376 1.83 -1.91 -7.28
N THR A 377 2.16 -2.50 -6.13
CA THR A 377 3.47 -2.38 -5.51
C THR A 377 4.55 -2.99 -6.41
N LEU A 378 4.28 -4.13 -7.04
CA LEU A 378 5.23 -4.74 -7.97
C LEU A 378 5.49 -3.85 -9.20
N LYS A 379 4.43 -3.25 -9.78
CA LYS A 379 4.56 -2.28 -10.87
C LYS A 379 5.35 -1.05 -10.43
N LYS A 380 5.10 -0.53 -9.23
CA LYS A 380 5.86 0.58 -8.65
C LYS A 380 7.34 0.22 -8.50
N THR A 381 7.67 -0.95 -7.96
CA THR A 381 9.06 -1.41 -7.85
C THR A 381 9.74 -1.55 -9.21
N GLN A 382 9.05 -2.08 -10.22
CA GLN A 382 9.59 -2.16 -11.58
C GLN A 382 9.85 -0.77 -12.17
N ARG A 383 8.96 0.18 -11.93
CA ARG A 383 9.12 1.59 -12.31
C ARG A 383 10.31 2.22 -11.59
N ASP A 384 10.41 2.04 -10.28
CA ASP A 384 11.50 2.56 -9.46
C ASP A 384 12.86 2.00 -9.92
N LEU A 385 12.92 0.72 -10.32
CA LEU A 385 14.11 0.09 -10.89
C LEU A 385 14.49 0.68 -12.25
N ALA A 386 13.50 0.92 -13.13
CA ALA A 386 13.73 1.56 -14.43
C ALA A 386 14.21 3.01 -14.27
N ASN A 387 13.62 3.75 -13.32
CA ASN A 387 14.07 5.09 -12.95
C ASN A 387 15.49 5.05 -12.39
N TYR A 388 15.81 4.10 -11.50
CA TYR A 388 17.16 3.94 -10.96
C TYR A 388 18.20 3.62 -12.05
N LYS A 389 17.86 2.78 -13.02
CA LYS A 389 18.71 2.52 -14.19
C LYS A 389 18.96 3.78 -15.02
N THR A 390 17.92 4.61 -15.18
CA THR A 390 18.03 5.90 -15.90
C THR A 390 18.93 6.87 -15.13
N LYS A 391 18.78 6.93 -13.81
CA LYS A 391 19.67 7.69 -12.91
C LYS A 391 21.12 7.27 -13.07
N LEU A 392 21.41 5.97 -12.97
CA LEU A 392 22.76 5.42 -13.18
C LEU A 392 23.36 5.83 -14.52
N ARG A 393 22.58 5.81 -15.60
CA ARG A 393 23.04 6.25 -16.92
C ARG A 393 23.31 7.76 -16.99
N ASN A 394 22.58 8.58 -16.25
CA ASN A 394 22.80 10.02 -16.21
C ASN A 394 24.00 10.41 -15.30
N ILE A 395 24.49 9.48 -14.46
CA ILE A 395 25.59 9.74 -13.52
C ILE A 395 26.96 9.40 -14.12
N THR A 396 27.03 8.50 -15.10
CA THR A 396 28.29 8.11 -15.75
C THR A 396 29.11 9.29 -16.31
N PRO A 397 28.51 10.43 -16.76
CA PRO A 397 29.28 11.60 -17.17
C PRO A 397 29.70 12.53 -16.01
N ALA A 398 29.02 12.52 -14.87
CA ALA A 398 29.19 13.51 -13.80
C ALA A 398 30.18 13.10 -12.68
N GLY A 399 30.63 11.84 -12.68
CA GLY A 399 31.60 11.31 -11.70
C GLY A 399 31.00 10.94 -10.32
N PHE A 400 31.64 10.01 -9.62
CA PHE A 400 31.20 9.48 -8.32
C PHE A 400 31.24 10.53 -7.19
N THR A 401 32.11 11.54 -7.29
CA THR A 401 32.24 12.65 -6.33
C THR A 401 31.04 13.60 -6.34
N ALA A 402 30.39 13.79 -7.49
CA ALA A 402 29.12 14.53 -7.58
C ALA A 402 27.94 13.74 -6.94
N MET A 403 28.04 12.41 -6.91
CA MET A 403 27.04 11.55 -6.27
C MET A 403 27.10 11.63 -4.74
N SER A 404 28.31 11.55 -4.16
CA SER A 404 28.47 11.59 -2.71
C SER A 404 28.08 12.95 -2.14
N SER A 405 28.58 14.04 -2.72
CA SER A 405 28.24 15.42 -2.30
C SER A 405 26.74 15.69 -2.31
N ARG A 406 26.02 15.36 -3.40
CA ARG A 406 24.56 15.53 -3.48
C ARG A 406 23.77 14.60 -2.57
N PHE A 407 24.27 13.37 -2.31
CA PHE A 407 23.67 12.47 -1.32
C PHE A 407 23.79 13.05 0.10
N PHE A 408 24.96 13.62 0.44
CA PHE A 408 25.18 14.31 1.71
C PHE A 408 24.36 15.60 1.84
N GLU A 409 24.21 16.39 0.77
CA GLU A 409 23.32 17.57 0.73
C GLU A 409 21.86 17.20 0.97
N ASN A 410 21.35 16.12 0.37
CA ASN A 410 19.97 15.64 0.62
C ASN A 410 19.77 15.13 2.06
N LEU A 411 20.82 14.59 2.68
CA LEU A 411 20.81 14.22 4.10
C LEU A 411 20.84 15.46 5.02
N HIS A 412 21.56 16.51 4.63
CA HIS A 412 21.64 17.78 5.36
C HIS A 412 20.37 18.64 5.20
N ARG A 413 19.69 18.59 4.04
CA ARG A 413 18.40 19.27 3.80
C ARG A 413 17.30 18.91 4.80
N ARG A 414 17.40 17.77 5.50
CA ARG A 414 16.39 17.34 6.49
C ARG A 414 16.60 17.88 7.91
N ARG A 415 17.63 18.71 8.14
CA ARG A 415 17.93 19.30 9.46
C ARG A 415 17.98 20.83 9.46
N GLY A 416 17.70 21.49 8.33
CA GLY A 416 17.65 22.95 8.27
C GLY A 416 16.37 23.47 8.91
N VAL A 417 16.51 24.47 9.79
CA VAL A 417 15.40 25.32 10.21
C VAL A 417 14.88 26.02 8.95
N SER A 418 13.57 25.93 8.68
CA SER A 418 12.95 26.72 7.61
C SER A 418 13.32 28.19 7.81
N LYS A 419 13.57 28.94 6.74
CA LYS A 419 13.75 30.40 6.84
C LYS A 419 12.54 31.12 6.24
N CYS A 420 12.16 32.22 6.86
CA CYS A 420 11.15 33.12 6.35
C CYS A 420 11.83 34.31 5.66
N TRP A 421 11.29 34.71 4.51
CA TRP A 421 11.82 35.79 3.69
C TRP A 421 10.72 36.82 3.46
N ILE A 422 10.98 38.07 3.83
CA ILE A 422 10.08 39.19 3.56
C ILE A 422 10.32 39.65 2.13
N VAL A 423 9.24 39.76 1.37
CA VAL A 423 9.24 40.30 0.01
C VAL A 423 8.40 41.57 0.01
N GLN A 424 9.06 42.71 -0.22
CA GLN A 424 8.41 44.01 -0.38
C GLN A 424 8.32 44.33 -1.86
N TYR A 425 7.13 44.20 -2.45
CA TYR A 425 6.94 44.37 -3.89
C TYR A 425 7.42 45.72 -4.44
N PRO A 426 7.16 46.87 -3.79
CA PRO A 426 7.60 48.18 -4.29
C PRO A 426 9.13 48.32 -4.46
N SER A 427 9.89 47.46 -3.78
CA SER A 427 11.36 47.45 -3.83
C SER A 427 11.94 46.55 -4.92
N LEU A 428 11.11 45.75 -5.59
CA LEU A 428 11.58 44.84 -6.64
C LEU A 428 11.86 45.61 -7.94
N PRO A 429 12.98 45.36 -8.61
CA PRO A 429 13.30 46.02 -9.87
C PRO A 429 12.28 45.62 -10.95
N ALA A 430 11.53 46.61 -11.46
CA ALA A 430 10.53 46.40 -12.50
C ALA A 430 11.12 46.06 -13.88
N LEU A 431 12.38 46.44 -14.13
CA LEU A 431 13.06 46.23 -15.41
C LEU A 431 13.83 44.90 -15.43
N GLY A 432 13.58 44.09 -16.46
CA GLY A 432 14.36 42.88 -16.75
C GLY A 432 13.83 41.57 -16.13
N LEU A 433 12.59 41.54 -15.63
CA LEU A 433 11.97 40.31 -15.13
C LEU A 433 11.90 39.22 -16.20
N LEU A 434 11.96 37.97 -15.76
CA LEU A 434 11.84 36.79 -16.62
C LEU A 434 10.36 36.53 -16.94
N PRO A 435 10.05 35.98 -18.13
CA PRO A 435 8.70 35.57 -18.48
C PRO A 435 8.34 34.26 -17.76
N VAL A 436 8.00 34.38 -16.47
CA VAL A 436 7.51 33.25 -15.68
C VAL A 436 6.07 32.94 -16.06
N GLN A 437 5.68 31.67 -15.94
CA GLN A 437 4.33 31.20 -16.23
C GLN A 437 3.84 30.31 -15.09
N LYS A 438 2.64 30.61 -14.59
CA LYS A 438 1.94 29.86 -13.54
C LYS A 438 1.22 28.63 -14.12
N ASP A 439 1.41 27.48 -13.48
CA ASP A 439 0.79 26.18 -13.79
C ASP A 439 0.90 25.74 -15.26
N ASN A 440 1.94 26.20 -15.96
CA ASN A 440 2.12 25.93 -17.38
C ASN A 440 2.65 24.50 -17.60
N LEU A 441 1.77 23.59 -18.01
CA LEU A 441 2.13 22.19 -18.25
C LEU A 441 3.16 22.02 -19.38
N GLN A 442 3.16 22.92 -20.38
CA GLN A 442 4.12 22.87 -21.49
C GLN A 442 5.52 23.11 -20.94
N HIS A 443 5.68 24.10 -20.07
CA HIS A 443 6.95 24.37 -19.41
C HIS A 443 7.45 23.16 -18.61
N LEU A 444 6.58 22.50 -17.85
CA LEU A 444 6.95 21.30 -17.10
C LEU A 444 7.38 20.13 -18.02
N LEU A 445 6.79 20.02 -19.21
CA LEU A 445 7.19 19.04 -20.23
C LEU A 445 8.54 19.37 -20.91
N GLU A 446 9.06 20.59 -20.76
CA GLU A 446 10.40 20.99 -21.20
C GLU A 446 11.51 20.67 -20.17
N PHE A 447 11.21 19.88 -19.14
CA PHE A 447 12.21 19.38 -18.21
C PHE A 447 13.30 18.55 -18.92
N ASP A 448 14.55 19.00 -18.78
CA ASP A 448 15.75 18.30 -19.23
C ASP A 448 16.31 17.41 -18.11
N ASN A 449 16.50 16.12 -18.42
CA ASN A 449 17.04 15.13 -17.50
C ASN A 449 18.56 14.93 -17.64
N HIS A 450 19.24 15.59 -18.58
CA HIS A 450 20.67 15.39 -18.82
C HIS A 450 21.55 15.91 -17.69
N GLU A 451 21.13 16.98 -17.01
CA GLU A 451 21.94 17.66 -15.97
C GLU A 451 21.45 17.42 -14.53
N THR A 452 20.42 16.57 -14.35
CA THR A 452 19.75 16.37 -13.07
C THR A 452 19.74 14.91 -12.64
N TRP A 453 19.53 14.69 -11.34
CA TRP A 453 19.35 13.33 -10.81
C TRP A 453 17.92 12.80 -11.04
N TYR A 454 16.97 13.66 -11.37
CA TYR A 454 15.58 13.24 -11.54
C TYR A 454 15.38 12.70 -12.94
N SER A 455 14.67 11.57 -13.05
CA SER A 455 14.13 11.21 -14.36
C SER A 455 13.01 12.19 -14.71
N LYS A 456 12.79 12.44 -16.00
CA LYS A 456 11.65 13.26 -16.46
C LYS A 456 10.33 12.75 -15.89
N GLN A 457 10.14 11.43 -15.84
CA GLN A 457 8.97 10.84 -15.21
C GLN A 457 8.83 11.20 -13.73
N GLU A 458 9.91 11.15 -12.95
CA GLU A 458 9.87 11.50 -11.53
C GLU A 458 9.54 12.97 -11.32
N PHE A 459 10.14 13.87 -12.10
CA PHE A 459 9.82 15.29 -12.07
C PHE A 459 8.33 15.53 -12.40
N LEU A 460 7.83 14.97 -13.51
CA LEU A 460 6.42 15.10 -13.89
C LEU A 460 5.47 14.44 -12.88
N SER A 461 5.87 13.33 -12.26
CA SER A 461 5.08 12.67 -11.20
C SER A 461 4.99 13.52 -9.94
N ASP A 462 6.09 14.18 -9.56
CA ASP A 462 6.10 15.11 -8.42
C ASP A 462 5.27 16.35 -8.73
N ALA A 463 5.45 16.94 -9.90
CA ALA A 463 4.67 18.07 -10.38
C ALA A 463 3.17 17.77 -10.39
N MET A 464 2.78 16.62 -10.95
CA MET A 464 1.39 16.17 -10.94
C MET A 464 0.88 16.10 -9.49
N ARG A 465 1.56 15.36 -8.60
CA ARG A 465 1.19 15.23 -7.18
C ARG A 465 0.99 16.58 -6.46
N ARG A 466 1.84 17.57 -6.76
CA ARG A 466 1.78 18.92 -6.20
C ARG A 466 0.56 19.69 -6.70
N LEU A 467 0.30 19.67 -8.01
CA LEU A 467 -0.94 20.20 -8.59
C LEU A 467 -2.18 19.52 -7.98
N GLU A 468 -2.16 18.19 -7.80
CA GLU A 468 -3.27 17.46 -7.16
C GLU A 468 -3.50 17.89 -5.69
N ALA A 469 -2.44 18.36 -5.01
CA ALA A 469 -2.48 18.88 -3.65
C ALA A 469 -2.94 20.35 -3.57
N GLY A 470 -3.10 21.02 -4.72
CA GLY A 470 -3.44 22.45 -4.80
C GLY A 470 -2.24 23.38 -4.62
N GLU A 471 -1.02 22.90 -4.88
CA GLU A 471 0.15 23.76 -5.05
C GLU A 471 0.20 24.32 -6.47
N HIS A 472 0.81 25.50 -6.62
CA HIS A 472 0.98 26.20 -7.89
C HIS A 472 2.45 26.21 -8.33
N GLY A 473 2.71 25.82 -9.58
CA GLY A 473 4.04 25.74 -10.17
C GLY A 473 4.35 26.96 -11.02
N TYR A 474 5.37 27.75 -10.66
CA TYR A 474 5.85 28.88 -11.45
C TYR A 474 7.08 28.43 -12.21
N SER A 475 7.08 28.62 -13.52
CA SER A 475 8.04 28.00 -14.42
C SER A 475 8.62 28.98 -15.41
N TRP A 476 9.90 28.83 -15.73
CA TRP A 476 10.62 29.64 -16.70
C TRP A 476 11.32 28.73 -17.72
N VAL A 477 10.99 28.93 -18.99
CA VAL A 477 11.57 28.22 -20.13
C VAL A 477 12.31 29.20 -21.04
N GLU A 478 13.45 28.77 -21.57
CA GLU A 478 14.18 29.49 -22.61
C GLU A 478 14.71 28.45 -23.62
N ASN A 479 14.52 28.69 -24.92
CA ASN A 479 14.93 27.77 -25.99
C ASN A 479 14.43 26.33 -25.79
N GLY A 480 13.17 26.16 -25.39
CA GLY A 480 12.56 24.83 -25.19
C GLY A 480 13.17 24.02 -24.04
N THR A 481 13.86 24.67 -23.09
CA THR A 481 14.41 24.03 -21.90
C THR A 481 13.85 24.69 -20.65
N LEU A 482 13.32 23.90 -19.70
CA LEU A 482 12.91 24.39 -18.39
C LEU A 482 14.14 24.84 -17.59
N LEU A 483 14.31 26.15 -17.41
CA LEU A 483 15.46 26.73 -16.71
C LEU A 483 15.22 26.95 -15.22
N GLY A 484 13.98 27.18 -14.82
CA GLY A 484 13.57 27.36 -13.42
C GLY A 484 12.15 26.86 -13.17
N CYS A 485 11.91 26.28 -12.00
CA CYS A 485 10.57 25.92 -11.52
C CYS A 485 10.51 26.03 -10.00
N ALA A 486 9.48 26.69 -9.46
CA ALA A 486 9.24 26.81 -8.03
C ALA A 486 7.78 26.43 -7.73
N TRP A 487 7.55 25.75 -6.60
CA TRP A 487 6.22 25.33 -6.17
C TRP A 487 5.79 26.13 -4.94
N LEU A 488 4.58 26.67 -4.99
CA LEU A 488 4.03 27.53 -3.95
C LEU A 488 2.69 26.97 -3.47
N THR A 489 2.50 26.87 -2.16
CA THR A 489 1.17 26.57 -1.60
C THR A 489 0.29 27.82 -1.68
N ASN A 490 -1.03 27.65 -1.73
CA ASN A 490 -1.93 28.78 -1.49
C ASN A 490 -1.57 29.45 -0.17
N GLY A 491 -1.31 30.75 -0.25
CA GLY A 491 -0.95 31.51 0.93
C GLY A 491 -2.11 31.54 1.93
N ARG A 492 -1.76 31.77 3.19
CA ARG A 492 -2.73 31.98 4.25
C ARG A 492 -2.36 33.26 4.97
N HIS A 493 -3.37 34.02 5.33
CA HIS A 493 -3.20 35.09 6.29
C HIS A 493 -2.80 34.44 7.62
N ALA A 494 -1.70 34.89 8.20
CA ALA A 494 -1.25 34.45 9.51
C ALA A 494 -0.63 35.64 10.24
N THR A 495 -0.67 35.58 11.57
CA THR A 495 0.06 36.50 12.43
C THR A 495 1.33 35.81 12.86
N ALA A 496 2.46 36.43 12.56
CA ALA A 496 3.77 36.02 13.04
C ALA A 496 4.12 36.83 14.29
N GLU A 497 4.35 36.15 15.41
CA GLU A 497 4.97 36.78 16.59
C GLU A 497 6.50 36.63 16.49
N SER A 498 7.21 37.76 16.55
CA SER A 498 8.67 37.83 16.58
C SER A 498 9.12 38.68 17.77
N ASP A 499 10.40 38.56 18.18
CA ASP A 499 11.01 39.42 19.20
C ASP A 499 10.89 40.92 18.87
N THR A 500 10.70 41.25 17.59
CA THR A 500 10.54 42.62 17.09
C THR A 500 9.08 43.10 16.99
N GLY A 501 8.10 42.25 17.33
CA GLY A 501 6.67 42.57 17.31
C GLY A 501 5.80 41.59 16.53
N LYS A 502 4.49 41.88 16.48
CA LYS A 502 3.49 41.15 15.69
C LYS A 502 3.49 41.65 14.26
N THR A 503 3.69 40.75 13.32
CA THR A 503 3.57 41.03 11.89
C THR A 503 2.44 40.20 11.31
N ASP A 504 1.35 40.87 10.93
CA ASP A 504 0.30 40.27 10.12
C ASP A 504 0.73 40.25 8.66
N GLY A 505 0.49 39.12 7.99
CA GLY A 505 0.63 39.10 6.55
C GLY A 505 0.35 37.76 5.89
N TRP A 506 0.65 37.73 4.60
CA TRP A 506 0.35 36.60 3.75
C TRP A 506 1.55 35.67 3.66
N PHE A 507 1.44 34.47 4.25
CA PHE A 507 2.51 33.48 4.27
C PHE A 507 2.34 32.46 3.16
N ILE A 508 3.38 32.32 2.33
CA ILE A 508 3.43 31.41 1.20
C ILE A 508 4.60 30.45 1.41
N SER A 509 4.36 29.14 1.32
CA SER A 509 5.46 28.16 1.36
C SER A 509 6.02 27.95 -0.04
N LEU A 510 7.29 28.29 -0.24
CA LEU A 510 8.06 27.95 -1.43
C LEU A 510 8.78 26.63 -1.19
N SER A 511 8.52 25.66 -2.04
CA SER A 511 9.18 24.36 -2.02
C SER A 511 9.52 23.90 -3.44
N GLY A 512 10.27 22.80 -3.54
CA GLY A 512 10.51 22.14 -4.83
C GLY A 512 11.26 22.98 -5.86
N LEU A 513 12.09 23.94 -5.42
CA LEU A 513 12.88 24.80 -6.31
C LEU A 513 13.82 23.97 -7.19
N TYR A 514 13.54 23.99 -8.49
CA TYR A 514 14.35 23.42 -9.55
C TYR A 514 14.99 24.54 -10.38
N TYR A 515 16.23 24.32 -10.79
CA TYR A 515 16.88 25.16 -11.79
C TYR A 515 17.87 24.34 -12.62
N HIS A 516 17.95 24.67 -13.90
CA HIS A 516 18.92 24.13 -14.85
C HIS A 516 20.28 24.83 -14.68
N GLN A 517 21.40 24.21 -15.08
CA GLN A 517 22.73 24.84 -14.93
C GLN A 517 22.82 26.17 -15.69
N LYS A 518 22.24 26.22 -16.90
CA LYS A 518 22.10 27.43 -17.71
C LYS A 518 21.29 28.54 -17.01
N GLY A 519 20.27 28.19 -16.24
CA GLY A 519 19.43 29.13 -15.50
C GLY A 519 20.05 29.62 -14.19
N ARG A 520 21.06 28.91 -13.63
CA ARG A 520 21.59 29.15 -12.29
C ARG A 520 22.04 30.59 -12.04
N LYS A 521 22.69 31.23 -13.03
CA LYS A 521 23.16 32.63 -12.90
C LYS A 521 22.03 33.65 -12.78
N ARG A 522 20.83 33.30 -13.27
CA ARG A 522 19.63 34.13 -13.28
C ARG A 522 18.61 33.66 -12.23
N LEU A 523 19.00 32.82 -11.27
CA LEU A 523 18.04 32.26 -10.30
C LEU A 523 17.45 33.32 -9.36
N SER A 524 18.23 34.32 -8.97
CA SER A 524 17.72 35.45 -8.18
C SER A 524 16.67 36.24 -8.98
N LEU A 525 16.94 36.49 -10.26
CA LEU A 525 16.01 37.17 -11.17
C LEU A 525 14.73 36.34 -11.40
N PHE A 526 14.85 35.00 -11.47
CA PHE A 526 13.69 34.11 -11.50
C PHE A 526 12.84 34.24 -10.24
N LEU A 527 13.45 34.24 -9.05
CA LEU A 527 12.70 34.44 -7.79
C LEU A 527 12.03 35.82 -7.73
N GLN A 528 12.71 36.88 -8.18
CA GLN A 528 12.11 38.21 -8.32
C GLN A 528 10.88 38.20 -9.23
N SER A 529 10.96 37.46 -10.34
CA SER A 529 9.85 37.34 -11.30
C SER A 529 8.68 36.56 -10.71
N VAL A 530 8.94 35.47 -9.97
CA VAL A 530 7.90 34.74 -9.23
C VAL A 530 7.25 35.62 -8.16
N ALA A 531 8.04 36.40 -7.44
CA ALA A 531 7.53 37.35 -6.46
C ALA A 531 6.67 38.45 -7.09
N ALA A 532 7.07 38.98 -8.25
CA ALA A 532 6.29 39.97 -8.98
C ALA A 532 4.94 39.41 -9.46
N GLU A 533 4.93 38.16 -9.96
CA GLU A 533 3.69 37.48 -10.35
C GLU A 533 2.77 37.25 -9.14
N LEU A 534 3.34 36.82 -8.01
CA LEU A 534 2.59 36.67 -6.76
C LEU A 534 1.99 37.98 -6.24
N ALA A 535 2.73 39.08 -6.36
CA ALA A 535 2.26 40.40 -5.99
C ALA A 535 1.13 40.88 -6.90
N ALA A 536 1.12 40.48 -8.18
CA ALA A 536 0.00 40.78 -9.07
C ALA A 536 -1.28 40.00 -8.69
N ASP A 537 -1.11 38.77 -8.20
CA ASP A 537 -2.20 37.90 -7.74
C ASP A 537 -2.72 38.22 -6.32
N THR A 538 -1.95 38.97 -5.52
CA THR A 538 -2.26 39.26 -4.11
C THR A 538 -2.46 40.75 -3.90
N VAL A 539 -3.43 41.12 -3.06
CA VAL A 539 -3.70 42.54 -2.75
C VAL A 539 -2.65 43.13 -1.79
N CYS A 540 -1.66 42.35 -1.36
CA CYS A 540 -0.71 42.73 -0.33
C CYS A 540 0.62 43.22 -0.94
N GLU A 541 1.06 44.43 -0.56
CA GLU A 541 2.38 44.97 -0.95
C GLU A 541 3.55 44.20 -0.32
N THR A 542 3.29 43.50 0.79
CA THR A 542 4.27 42.68 1.50
C THR A 542 3.72 41.28 1.75
N PHE A 543 4.52 40.27 1.44
CA PHE A 543 4.22 38.87 1.76
C PHE A 543 5.48 38.12 2.18
N TYR A 544 5.28 36.97 2.82
CA TYR A 544 6.32 36.18 3.46
C TYR A 544 6.50 34.86 2.73
N ILE A 545 7.71 34.57 2.27
CA ILE A 545 8.07 33.29 1.66
C ILE A 545 8.78 32.42 2.69
N VAL A 546 8.16 31.31 3.08
CA VAL A 546 8.80 30.28 3.91
C VAL A 546 9.39 29.21 2.99
N ASN A 547 10.71 29.00 3.04
CA ASN A 547 11.36 27.98 2.21
C ASN A 547 12.17 26.96 3.02
N ASP A 548 12.35 25.79 2.43
CA ASP A 548 13.22 24.71 2.89
C ASP A 548 14.57 24.67 2.14
N CYS A 549 14.92 25.77 1.45
CA CYS A 549 16.10 25.84 0.60
C CYS A 549 17.31 26.39 1.37
N ASN A 550 18.41 25.64 1.36
CA ASN A 550 19.63 26.04 2.07
C ASN A 550 20.43 27.17 1.38
N ASP A 551 20.05 27.63 0.18
CA ASP A 551 20.84 28.62 -0.57
C ASP A 551 20.35 30.06 -0.28
N GLN A 552 20.61 30.51 0.95
CA GLN A 552 20.21 31.84 1.46
C GLN A 552 20.70 32.99 0.56
N ARG A 553 21.91 32.83 0.01
CA ARG A 553 22.54 33.82 -0.88
C ARG A 553 21.71 34.12 -2.12
N ILE A 554 20.91 33.17 -2.60
CA ILE A 554 20.09 33.39 -3.79
C ILE A 554 18.86 34.23 -3.48
N PHE A 555 18.28 34.06 -2.30
CA PHE A 555 17.16 34.87 -1.82
C PHE A 555 17.61 36.29 -1.47
N GLU A 556 18.76 36.45 -0.82
CA GLU A 556 19.38 37.76 -0.58
C GLU A 556 19.70 38.48 -1.89
N LYS A 557 20.27 37.77 -2.88
CA LYS A 557 20.50 38.33 -4.23
C LYS A 557 19.21 38.64 -4.99
N ALA A 558 18.10 38.02 -4.64
CA ALA A 558 16.78 38.36 -5.16
C ALA A 558 16.23 39.63 -4.49
N GLY A 559 16.92 40.20 -3.50
CA GLY A 559 16.46 41.36 -2.73
C GLY A 559 15.49 40.98 -1.62
N PHE A 560 15.43 39.71 -1.22
CA PHE A 560 14.52 39.27 -0.16
C PHE A 560 15.22 39.38 1.19
N ASN A 561 14.51 39.93 2.18
CA ASN A 561 15.08 40.14 3.50
C ASN A 561 14.79 38.93 4.37
N GLY A 562 15.83 38.20 4.77
CA GLY A 562 15.70 37.04 5.64
C GLY A 562 15.33 37.47 7.06
N ILE A 563 14.32 36.83 7.63
CA ILE A 563 14.00 36.91 9.06
C ILE A 563 14.08 35.52 9.67
N ASP A 564 14.48 35.44 10.94
CA ASP A 564 14.37 34.19 11.68
C ASP A 564 12.89 33.81 11.77
N MET A 565 12.58 32.52 11.63
CA MET A 565 11.19 32.04 11.55
C MET A 565 10.41 32.49 12.78
N PRO A 566 9.42 33.38 12.64
CA PRO A 566 8.51 33.67 13.72
C PRO A 566 7.59 32.47 13.95
N GLU A 567 7.07 32.32 15.17
CA GLU A 567 6.05 31.32 15.45
C GLU A 567 4.76 31.75 14.73
N LEU A 568 4.30 30.94 13.77
CA LEU A 568 3.15 31.29 12.92
C LEU A 568 1.84 30.87 13.60
N ILE A 569 0.98 31.85 13.88
CA ILE A 569 -0.37 31.64 14.40
C ILE A 569 -1.36 31.84 13.23
N PHE A 570 -2.04 30.77 12.83
CA PHE A 570 -3.04 30.82 11.74
C PHE A 570 -4.43 31.12 12.29
N GLU A 571 -5.07 32.22 11.82
CA GLU A 571 -6.46 32.54 12.16
C GLU A 571 -7.42 31.47 11.64
N GLY A 572 -8.35 31.01 12.50
CA GLY A 572 -9.40 30.03 12.13
C GLY A 572 -9.06 28.56 12.39
N LEU A 573 -7.85 28.25 12.88
CA LEU A 573 -7.56 27.00 13.58
C LEU A 573 -7.56 27.27 15.08
N THR A 574 -8.71 27.53 15.70
CA THR A 574 -8.79 27.54 17.16
C THR A 574 -8.37 26.15 17.67
N PRO A 575 -7.24 26.01 18.38
CA PRO A 575 -7.02 24.83 19.19
C PRO A 575 -8.16 24.80 20.20
N THR A 576 -8.92 23.71 20.24
CA THR A 576 -9.90 23.52 21.31
C THR A 576 -9.19 23.65 22.65
N ASP A 577 -9.57 24.68 23.40
CA ASP A 577 -9.03 25.13 24.69
C ASP A 577 -8.19 24.07 25.41
N GLN A 578 -6.87 24.25 25.33
CA GLN A 578 -6.00 23.94 26.44
C GLN A 578 -6.04 25.15 27.36
N THR A 579 -6.86 25.06 28.38
CA THR A 579 -6.76 25.88 29.59
C THR A 579 -5.38 25.65 30.18
N ASN A 580 -4.40 26.45 29.75
CA ASN A 580 -3.24 26.75 30.56
C ASN A 580 -3.74 27.57 31.73
N THR A 581 -3.93 26.92 32.88
CA THR A 581 -3.80 27.57 34.18
C THR A 581 -2.39 28.14 34.25
N LYS A 582 -2.24 29.39 33.78
CA LYS A 582 -1.18 30.28 34.23
C LYS A 582 -1.42 30.50 35.73
N SER A 583 -0.67 29.80 36.56
CA SER A 583 -0.33 30.32 37.88
C SER A 583 0.32 31.67 37.67
N GLU A 584 -0.28 32.71 38.24
CA GLU A 584 0.36 34.02 38.41
C GLU A 584 1.59 33.83 39.30
N GLU A 585 2.76 33.61 38.68
CA GLU A 585 4.03 33.86 39.33
C GLU A 585 4.34 35.34 39.15
N THR A 586 4.12 36.09 40.23
CA THR A 586 4.65 37.43 40.45
C THR A 586 6.16 37.43 40.21
N GLY A 587 6.60 38.26 39.27
CA GLY A 587 8.00 38.42 38.92
C GLY A 587 8.83 38.99 40.07
N GLU A 588 9.55 38.13 40.77
CA GLU A 588 10.85 38.44 41.36
C GLU A 588 11.91 37.64 40.60
N SER A 589 12.66 38.34 39.75
CA SER A 589 13.85 37.82 39.08
C SER A 589 14.96 37.63 40.11
N LEU A 590 14.93 36.50 40.82
CA LEU A 590 16.07 35.99 41.55
C LEU A 590 17.04 35.39 40.52
N VAL A 591 18.20 36.05 40.38
CA VAL A 591 19.40 35.50 39.75
C VAL A 591 19.70 34.17 40.44
N ALA A 592 19.27 33.07 39.83
CA ALA A 592 19.53 31.72 40.31
C ALA A 592 21.04 31.46 40.19
N GLY A 593 21.77 31.75 41.27
CA GLY A 593 23.11 31.24 41.47
C GLY A 593 23.07 29.73 41.26
N LYS A 594 24.01 29.19 40.48
CA LYS A 594 24.20 27.75 40.29
C LYS A 594 24.49 27.10 41.64
N ILE A 595 23.44 26.80 42.41
CA ILE A 595 23.52 25.92 43.56
C ILE A 595 23.85 24.57 42.96
N LYS A 596 25.13 24.21 43.05
CA LYS A 596 25.62 22.89 42.67
C LYS A 596 24.82 21.92 43.55
N PRO A 597 23.98 21.04 42.98
CA PRO A 597 23.15 20.16 43.78
C PRO A 597 24.04 19.38 44.75
N ASP A 598 23.64 19.32 46.01
CA ASP A 598 24.36 18.62 47.05
C ASP A 598 24.19 17.11 46.83
N THR A 599 25.04 16.57 45.96
CA THR A 599 24.94 15.20 45.44
C THR A 599 25.48 14.11 46.38
N ASP A 600 25.72 14.38 47.66
CA ASP A 600 26.30 13.41 48.59
C ASP A 600 25.32 12.30 49.03
N TYR A 601 24.87 11.48 48.08
CA TYR A 601 24.25 10.18 48.35
C TYR A 601 25.12 9.03 47.86
N THR A 602 25.04 7.91 48.58
CA THR A 602 25.69 6.64 48.21
C THR A 602 24.81 5.87 47.23
N ILE A 603 25.43 5.23 46.23
CA ILE A 603 24.74 4.34 45.29
C ILE A 603 25.01 2.90 45.69
N ASP A 604 23.96 2.18 46.08
CA ASP A 604 24.01 0.74 46.32
C ASP A 604 23.40 -0.01 45.13
N ILE A 605 24.05 -1.09 44.69
CA ILE A 605 23.49 -1.99 43.69
C ILE A 605 23.33 -3.37 44.31
N LEU A 606 22.07 -3.75 44.51
CA LEU A 606 21.67 -5.04 45.06
C LEU A 606 21.30 -5.99 43.93
N THR A 607 21.57 -7.28 44.12
CA THR A 607 21.24 -8.32 43.12
C THR A 607 20.67 -9.57 43.77
N GLY A 608 19.83 -10.31 43.05
CA GLY A 608 19.36 -11.63 43.50
C GLY A 608 18.52 -11.57 44.78
N SER A 609 18.83 -12.44 45.75
CA SER A 609 18.07 -12.56 47.00
C SER A 609 18.11 -11.31 47.86
N ALA A 610 19.21 -10.56 47.84
CA ALA A 610 19.33 -9.29 48.57
C ALA A 610 18.28 -8.26 48.11
N VAL A 611 17.90 -8.28 46.82
CA VAL A 611 16.79 -7.46 46.33
C VAL A 611 15.48 -7.94 46.93
N THR A 612 15.20 -9.26 46.88
CA THR A 612 13.93 -9.78 47.40
C THR A 612 13.77 -9.61 48.90
N GLU A 613 14.85 -9.74 49.67
CA GLU A 613 14.87 -9.49 51.13
C GLU A 613 14.60 -8.01 51.41
N LEU A 614 15.25 -7.10 50.68
CA LEU A 614 15.00 -5.66 50.84
C LEU A 614 13.56 -5.30 50.46
N MET A 615 13.01 -5.90 49.40
CA MET A 615 11.61 -5.68 48.99
C MET A 615 10.59 -6.15 50.03
N GLN A 616 10.98 -6.96 51.04
CA GLN A 616 10.11 -7.34 52.17
C GLN A 616 10.19 -6.34 53.35
N ASN A 617 11.15 -5.41 53.34
CA ASN A 617 11.31 -4.43 54.40
C ASN A 617 10.25 -3.32 54.27
N ALA A 618 9.31 -3.26 55.22
CA ALA A 618 8.21 -2.29 55.22
C ALA A 618 8.67 -0.82 55.24
N ALA A 619 9.77 -0.50 55.93
CA ALA A 619 10.31 0.86 55.97
C ALA A 619 10.88 1.29 54.60
N PHE A 620 11.54 0.36 53.91
CA PHE A 620 12.02 0.59 52.55
C PHE A 620 10.85 0.74 51.55
N GLN A 621 9.84 -0.11 51.62
CA GLN A 621 8.63 0.00 50.79
C GLN A 621 7.96 1.36 50.99
N LYS A 622 7.76 1.78 52.24
CA LYS A 622 7.18 3.11 52.55
C LYS A 622 8.01 4.25 51.96
N SER A 623 9.33 4.18 52.04
CA SER A 623 10.23 5.18 51.47
C SER A 623 10.19 5.19 49.94
N TRP A 624 10.08 4.01 49.32
CA TRP A 624 9.89 3.88 47.87
C TRP A 624 8.57 4.48 47.44
N ASP A 625 7.47 4.15 48.12
CA ASP A 625 6.14 4.65 47.78
C ASP A 625 6.08 6.18 47.92
N GLN A 626 6.73 6.74 48.95
CA GLN A 626 6.88 8.20 49.08
C GLN A 626 7.67 8.80 47.91
N LEU A 627 8.80 8.19 47.52
CA LEU A 627 9.59 8.65 46.38
C LEU A 627 8.80 8.56 45.07
N PHE A 628 8.00 7.51 44.92
CA PHE A 628 7.16 7.25 43.77
C PHE A 628 6.06 8.31 43.61
N GLU A 629 5.37 8.67 44.69
CA GLU A 629 4.35 9.72 44.67
C GLU A 629 4.95 11.11 44.39
N ASN A 630 6.21 11.35 44.76
CA ASN A 630 6.93 12.60 44.50
C ASN A 630 7.60 12.68 43.12
N CYS A 631 7.57 11.59 42.33
CA CYS A 631 8.26 11.50 41.05
C CYS A 631 7.28 11.75 39.88
N PRO A 632 7.38 12.89 39.16
CA PRO A 632 6.35 13.31 38.21
C PRO A 632 6.29 12.47 36.93
N TRP A 633 7.36 11.72 36.62
CA TRP A 633 7.40 10.81 35.48
C TRP A 633 7.18 9.34 35.87
N ALA A 634 6.79 9.07 37.12
CA ALA A 634 6.55 7.71 37.59
C ALA A 634 5.27 7.12 36.99
N THR A 635 5.33 5.85 36.60
CA THR A 635 4.19 5.10 36.07
C THR A 635 3.90 3.88 36.94
N VAL A 636 2.73 3.26 36.78
CA VAL A 636 2.33 2.09 37.58
C VAL A 636 3.37 0.95 37.61
N TYR A 637 4.19 0.84 36.57
CA TYR A 637 5.25 -0.17 36.45
C TYR A 637 6.42 0.02 37.42
N GLN A 638 6.53 1.17 38.09
CA GLN A 638 7.56 1.44 39.12
C GLN A 638 7.01 1.34 40.55
N THR A 639 5.75 0.95 40.73
CA THR A 639 5.17 0.75 42.07
C THR A 639 5.79 -0.45 42.77
N THR A 640 5.89 -0.39 44.10
CA THR A 640 6.37 -1.50 44.93
C THR A 640 5.60 -2.82 44.65
N PRO A 641 4.24 -2.83 44.58
CA PRO A 641 3.50 -4.07 44.30
C PRO A 641 3.78 -4.66 42.91
N PHE A 642 3.87 -3.83 41.85
CA PHE A 642 4.16 -4.32 40.50
C PHE A 642 5.54 -4.97 40.41
N ILE A 643 6.57 -4.27 40.92
CA ILE A 643 7.96 -4.74 40.88
C ILE A 643 8.14 -6.02 41.71
N THR A 644 7.51 -6.08 42.89
CA THR A 644 7.56 -7.24 43.77
C THR A 644 6.91 -8.45 43.12
N ALA A 645 5.69 -8.29 42.57
CA ALA A 645 4.99 -9.35 41.86
C ALA A 645 5.83 -9.88 40.69
N TRP A 646 6.46 -8.98 39.93
CA TRP A 646 7.28 -9.35 38.78
C TRP A 646 8.55 -10.10 39.20
N TYR A 647 9.31 -9.58 40.16
CA TYR A 647 10.49 -10.30 40.66
C TYR A 647 10.12 -11.66 41.26
N HIS A 648 9.01 -11.75 41.99
CA HIS A 648 8.56 -13.02 42.55
C HIS A 648 8.27 -14.05 41.45
N ALA A 649 7.52 -13.66 40.41
CA ALA A 649 7.18 -14.56 39.31
C ALA A 649 8.40 -14.94 38.45
N TYR A 650 9.35 -14.01 38.24
CA TYR A 650 10.44 -14.20 37.27
C TYR A 650 11.82 -14.48 37.86
N ARG A 651 11.98 -14.57 39.20
CA ARG A 651 13.28 -14.80 39.86
C ARG A 651 14.03 -16.07 39.45
N GLU A 652 13.33 -17.05 38.88
CA GLU A 652 13.94 -18.28 38.35
C GLU A 652 14.55 -18.08 36.95
N HIS A 653 14.02 -17.12 36.19
CA HIS A 653 14.41 -16.86 34.79
C HIS A 653 15.35 -15.65 34.65
N HIS A 654 15.27 -14.71 35.58
CA HIS A 654 15.97 -13.44 35.51
C HIS A 654 16.57 -13.09 36.87
N LEU A 655 17.72 -12.42 36.87
CA LEU A 655 18.35 -11.94 38.09
C LEU A 655 17.79 -10.54 38.43
N PRO A 656 17.09 -10.35 39.57
CA PRO A 656 16.70 -9.03 40.03
C PRO A 656 17.94 -8.15 40.26
N VAL A 657 17.88 -6.90 39.83
CA VAL A 657 18.91 -5.89 40.07
C VAL A 657 18.22 -4.61 40.55
N LEU A 658 18.63 -4.06 41.67
CA LEU A 658 18.05 -2.84 42.21
C LEU A 658 19.16 -1.85 42.51
N VAL A 659 19.09 -0.68 41.88
CA VAL A 659 19.95 0.45 42.24
C VAL A 659 19.18 1.37 43.16
N ARG A 660 19.75 1.71 44.31
CA ARG A 660 19.18 2.71 45.23
C ARG A 660 20.20 3.77 45.58
N ALA A 661 19.73 5.00 45.76
CA ALA A 661 20.50 6.10 46.29
C ALA A 661 20.01 6.44 47.69
N VAL A 662 20.91 6.50 48.67
CA VAL A 662 20.57 6.82 50.07
C VAL A 662 21.38 8.02 50.55
N LYS A 663 20.71 8.98 51.20
CA LYS A 663 21.33 10.13 51.88
C LYS A 663 20.72 10.25 53.26
N ASN A 664 21.55 10.23 54.32
CA ASN A 664 21.08 10.32 55.71
C ASN A 664 19.94 9.32 56.00
N ASP A 665 20.12 8.06 55.59
CA ASP A 665 19.12 6.97 55.68
C ASP A 665 17.79 7.20 54.95
N GLN A 666 17.67 8.27 54.15
CA GLN A 666 16.52 8.53 53.30
C GLN A 666 16.78 8.10 51.85
N LEU A 667 15.77 7.48 51.25
CA LEU A 667 15.81 7.02 49.86
C LEU A 667 15.63 8.19 48.90
N GLN A 668 16.67 8.50 48.12
CA GLN A 668 16.68 9.63 47.19
C GLN A 668 16.41 9.22 45.73
N GLY A 669 16.66 7.96 45.39
CA GLY A 669 16.55 7.46 44.03
C GLY A 669 16.46 5.95 43.97
N VAL A 670 15.68 5.42 43.03
CA VAL A 670 15.55 3.98 42.77
C VAL A 670 15.50 3.70 41.28
N LEU A 671 16.21 2.67 40.83
CA LEU A 671 16.13 2.14 39.47
C LEU A 671 15.98 0.61 39.52
N PRO A 672 14.76 0.08 39.34
CA PRO A 672 14.51 -1.35 39.32
C PRO A 672 14.85 -1.94 37.95
N LEU A 673 15.73 -2.93 37.94
CA LEU A 673 16.29 -3.55 36.76
C LEU A 673 16.26 -5.08 36.84
N THR A 674 16.51 -5.70 35.71
CA THR A 674 16.74 -7.13 35.65
C THR A 674 17.82 -7.46 34.64
N LEU A 675 18.60 -8.49 34.94
CA LEU A 675 19.62 -9.01 34.06
C LEU A 675 19.10 -10.27 33.36
N LEU A 676 18.90 -10.15 32.05
CA LEU A 676 18.39 -11.22 31.19
C LEU A 676 19.50 -12.21 30.79
N ASN A 677 19.11 -13.46 30.48
CA ASN A 677 19.95 -14.54 29.96
C ASN A 677 21.09 -15.01 30.89
N VAL A 678 20.90 -14.89 32.21
CA VAL A 678 21.86 -15.42 33.18
C VAL A 678 21.34 -16.74 33.70
N THR A 679 22.05 -17.84 33.43
CA THR A 679 21.80 -19.09 34.14
C THR A 679 22.33 -18.94 35.57
N ARG A 680 21.63 -19.48 36.58
CA ARG A 680 22.03 -19.37 38.00
C ARG A 680 23.49 -19.73 38.27
N LYS A 681 24.07 -20.61 37.45
CA LYS A 681 25.44 -21.11 37.57
C LYS A 681 26.51 -20.11 37.09
N ASP A 682 26.15 -19.08 36.33
CA ASP A 682 27.15 -18.26 35.62
C ASP A 682 26.84 -16.76 35.75
N ARG A 683 27.00 -16.23 36.98
CA ARG A 683 26.78 -14.81 37.30
C ARG A 683 27.68 -13.85 36.51
N HIS A 684 28.73 -14.37 35.87
CA HIS A 684 29.66 -13.63 35.01
C HIS A 684 29.55 -13.97 33.53
N ALA A 685 28.49 -14.66 33.10
CA ALA A 685 28.29 -15.03 31.71
C ALA A 685 28.41 -13.81 30.78
N LYS A 686 29.41 -13.82 29.91
CA LYS A 686 29.63 -12.77 28.90
C LYS A 686 28.42 -12.74 27.95
N GLY A 687 27.58 -11.71 28.06
CA GLY A 687 26.53 -11.43 27.06
C GLY A 687 25.10 -11.21 27.57
N GLY A 688 24.89 -11.01 28.88
CA GLY A 688 23.58 -10.62 29.41
C GLY A 688 23.14 -9.21 28.94
N LYS A 689 21.88 -8.87 29.19
CA LYS A 689 21.32 -7.53 28.91
C LYS A 689 20.60 -7.01 30.14
N LEU A 690 20.93 -5.79 30.57
CA LEU A 690 20.17 -5.08 31.60
C LEU A 690 18.94 -4.44 30.96
N THR A 691 17.79 -4.56 31.61
CA THR A 691 16.54 -3.91 31.20
C THR A 691 15.76 -3.47 32.43
N GLY A 692 14.82 -2.54 32.29
CA GLY A 692 13.89 -2.22 33.37
C GLY A 692 13.18 -3.48 33.89
N ALA A 693 13.00 -3.57 35.21
CA ALA A 693 12.19 -4.62 35.80
C ALA A 693 10.77 -4.61 35.18
N GLY A 694 10.21 -5.80 34.95
CA GLY A 694 9.01 -5.98 34.13
C GLY A 694 9.30 -6.37 32.68
N HIS A 695 10.48 -6.05 32.13
CA HIS A 695 10.87 -6.39 30.75
C HIS A 695 9.77 -6.07 29.71
N TYR A 696 9.15 -7.06 29.06
CA TYR A 696 8.07 -6.82 28.09
C TYR A 696 6.70 -6.61 28.74
N GLU A 697 6.55 -6.94 30.02
CA GLU A 697 5.32 -6.73 30.81
C GLU A 697 5.24 -5.32 31.42
N ALA A 698 6.37 -4.62 31.51
CA ALA A 698 6.43 -3.18 31.81
C ALA A 698 6.62 -2.39 30.51
N GLU A 699 5.57 -1.68 30.10
CA GLU A 699 5.61 -0.87 28.88
C GLU A 699 6.53 0.34 29.06
N TYR A 700 6.44 1.02 30.21
CA TYR A 700 7.28 2.15 30.61
C TYR A 700 8.32 1.74 31.64
N GLN A 701 9.59 1.96 31.31
CA GLN A 701 10.73 1.62 32.16
C GLN A 701 11.50 2.90 32.48
N VAL A 702 11.44 3.31 33.74
CA VAL A 702 12.08 4.55 34.20
C VAL A 702 12.61 4.41 35.63
N TRP A 703 13.47 5.34 36.02
CA TRP A 703 13.94 5.47 37.40
C TRP A 703 13.03 6.41 38.20
N LEU A 704 13.07 6.30 39.52
CA LEU A 704 12.41 7.21 40.45
C LEU A 704 13.47 8.09 41.13
N ALA A 705 13.19 9.38 41.24
CA ALA A 705 13.98 10.35 41.99
C ALA A 705 13.13 11.60 42.22
N ALA A 706 13.51 12.44 43.18
CA ALA A 706 12.97 13.79 43.24
C ALA A 706 13.32 14.57 41.94
N PRO A 707 12.46 15.50 41.47
CA PRO A 707 12.70 16.24 40.24
C PRO A 707 14.08 16.92 40.16
N ALA A 708 14.53 17.51 41.28
CA ALA A 708 15.82 18.18 41.39
C ALA A 708 17.01 17.23 41.24
N ASP A 709 16.86 15.96 41.63
CA ASP A 709 17.94 14.98 41.69
C ASP A 709 17.94 14.01 40.50
N GLY A 710 16.89 13.99 39.67
CA GLY A 710 16.71 12.98 38.62
C GLY A 710 17.91 12.84 37.68
N ASN A 711 18.51 13.95 37.26
CA ASN A 711 19.71 13.98 36.41
C ASN A 711 20.96 13.46 37.11
N ALA A 712 21.19 13.90 38.36
CA ALA A 712 22.37 13.50 39.12
C ALA A 712 22.30 12.01 39.46
N PHE A 713 21.11 11.54 39.86
CA PHE A 713 20.90 10.16 40.29
C PHE A 713 21.17 9.19 39.16
N ILE A 714 20.52 9.39 38.01
CA ILE A 714 20.65 8.45 36.89
C ILE A 714 22.09 8.38 36.37
N GLN A 715 22.81 9.50 36.32
CA GLN A 715 24.21 9.50 35.87
C GLN A 715 25.14 8.73 36.82
N LYS A 716 24.95 8.87 38.13
CA LYS A 716 25.70 8.11 39.15
C LYS A 716 25.32 6.62 39.10
N ALA A 717 24.03 6.31 39.08
CA ALA A 717 23.51 4.96 38.95
C ALA A 717 24.07 4.23 37.72
N LEU A 718 24.05 4.87 36.56
CA LEU A 718 24.60 4.30 35.32
C LEU A 718 26.11 4.12 35.37
N THR A 719 26.83 5.00 36.06
CA THR A 719 28.29 4.87 36.22
C THR A 719 28.63 3.64 37.04
N GLU A 720 27.98 3.45 38.19
CA GLU A 720 28.19 2.25 39.03
C GLU A 720 27.67 0.98 38.36
N LEU A 721 26.53 1.03 37.66
CA LEU A 721 26.02 -0.11 36.88
C LEU A 721 27.01 -0.55 35.80
N MET A 722 27.59 0.39 35.06
CA MET A 722 28.57 0.06 34.02
C MET A 722 29.89 -0.46 34.58
N LYS A 723 30.23 -0.09 35.82
CA LYS A 723 31.39 -0.61 36.55
C LYS A 723 31.15 -2.05 37.02
N GLN A 724 29.97 -2.33 37.56
CA GLN A 724 29.63 -3.66 38.07
C GLN A 724 29.25 -4.67 36.97
N PHE A 725 28.61 -4.20 35.89
CA PHE A 725 28.18 -5.02 34.75
C PHE A 725 28.86 -4.57 33.45
N PRO A 726 30.21 -4.63 33.37
CA PRO A 726 30.91 -4.20 32.16
C PRO A 726 30.47 -5.04 30.95
N GLY A 727 30.24 -4.37 29.82
CA GLY A 727 29.84 -5.02 28.56
C GLY A 727 28.35 -5.39 28.46
N HIS A 728 27.55 -5.16 29.49
CA HIS A 728 26.11 -5.43 29.47
C HIS A 728 25.36 -4.17 29.01
N PRO A 729 24.74 -4.16 27.82
CA PRO A 729 23.96 -3.01 27.40
C PRO A 729 22.71 -2.86 28.30
N LEU A 730 22.44 -1.64 28.72
CA LEU A 730 21.20 -1.27 29.39
C LEU A 730 20.17 -0.80 28.35
N SER A 731 18.92 -1.21 28.53
CA SER A 731 17.80 -0.81 27.66
C SER A 731 16.61 -0.46 28.53
N LEU A 732 16.15 0.77 28.44
CA LEU A 732 14.90 1.23 29.04
C LEU A 732 13.89 1.47 27.92
N ARG A 733 12.81 0.71 27.94
CA ARG A 733 11.72 0.80 26.96
C ARG A 733 10.76 1.92 27.37
N PHE A 734 10.44 2.77 26.39
CA PHE A 734 9.44 3.82 26.48
C PHE A 734 9.49 4.60 27.80
N ILE A 735 10.56 5.36 27.98
CA ILE A 735 10.66 6.36 29.03
C ILE A 735 9.53 7.38 28.83
N PRO A 736 8.67 7.62 29.83
CA PRO A 736 7.51 8.50 29.73
C PRO A 736 7.92 9.97 29.58
N PRO A 737 7.02 10.83 29.08
CA PRO A 737 7.28 12.26 28.94
C PRO A 737 7.58 12.90 30.31
N GLY A 738 8.37 13.97 30.31
CA GLY A 738 8.80 14.65 31.53
C GLY A 738 9.98 14.00 32.26
N THR A 739 10.43 12.81 31.84
CA THR A 739 11.65 12.20 32.39
C THR A 739 12.90 13.00 31.97
N PRO A 740 13.82 13.33 32.89
CA PRO A 740 15.00 14.11 32.56
C PRO A 740 15.99 13.33 31.69
N LEU A 741 16.21 13.80 30.46
CA LEU A 741 17.08 13.16 29.45
C LEU A 741 18.09 14.11 28.81
N ASN A 742 18.12 15.37 29.22
CA ASN A 742 19.06 16.39 28.72
C ASN A 742 20.52 16.00 28.97
N TRP A 743 20.81 15.32 30.09
CA TRP A 743 22.13 14.79 30.43
C TRP A 743 22.73 13.87 29.34
N VAL A 744 21.88 13.18 28.56
CA VAL A 744 22.33 12.32 27.46
C VAL A 744 22.99 13.14 26.36
N GLN A 745 22.57 14.39 26.14
CA GLN A 745 23.11 15.26 25.11
C GLN A 745 24.25 16.16 25.65
N GLU A 746 24.09 16.65 26.88
CA GLU A 746 25.01 17.60 27.53
C GLU A 746 26.35 16.94 27.92
N VAL A 747 26.31 15.69 28.38
CA VAL A 747 27.50 15.00 28.89
C VAL A 747 28.08 14.09 27.80
N LYS A 748 29.29 14.40 27.33
CA LYS A 748 29.97 13.69 26.23
C LYS A 748 29.98 12.16 26.40
N LYS A 749 30.31 11.67 27.61
CA LYS A 749 30.32 10.23 27.94
C LYS A 749 29.00 9.56 27.57
N TRP A 750 27.88 10.17 27.94
CA TRP A 750 26.55 9.62 27.73
C TRP A 750 26.06 9.82 26.30
N ARG A 751 26.38 10.95 25.68
CA ARG A 751 26.10 11.20 24.26
C ARG A 751 26.74 10.15 23.35
N ASP A 752 27.92 9.68 23.73
CA ASP A 752 28.67 8.71 22.93
C ASP A 752 28.30 7.24 23.20
N SER A 753 27.76 6.95 24.37
CA SER A 753 27.34 5.60 24.78
C SER A 753 25.83 5.35 24.66
N SER A 754 25.02 6.38 24.42
CA SER A 754 23.56 6.28 24.44
C SER A 754 22.92 6.43 23.07
N ILE A 755 21.75 5.81 22.92
CA ILE A 755 20.86 5.95 21.78
C ILE A 755 19.47 6.24 22.31
N VAL A 756 18.95 7.40 21.93
CA VAL A 756 17.58 7.82 22.24
C VAL A 756 16.74 7.71 20.97
N GLN A 757 15.61 7.03 21.07
CA GLN A 757 14.67 6.87 19.97
C GLN A 757 13.26 7.20 20.42
N GLY A 758 12.67 8.20 19.76
CA GLY A 758 11.28 8.61 19.93
C GLY A 758 10.27 7.65 19.33
N TYR A 759 9.12 7.53 20.01
CA TYR A 759 7.93 6.82 19.57
C TYR A 759 6.71 7.66 19.92
N SER A 760 5.78 7.78 18.97
CA SER A 760 4.46 8.36 19.26
C SER A 760 3.70 7.41 20.18
N ARG A 761 3.14 7.97 21.25
CA ARG A 761 2.25 7.31 22.18
C ARG A 761 0.83 7.83 21.96
N PRO A 762 -0.07 7.01 21.39
CA PRO A 762 -1.47 7.35 21.24
C PRO A 762 -2.21 7.31 22.58
N LEU A 763 -2.94 8.38 22.91
CA LEU A 763 -3.71 8.53 24.14
C LEU A 763 -5.17 8.86 23.82
N ILE A 764 -6.09 8.32 24.60
CA ILE A 764 -7.47 8.80 24.66
C ILE A 764 -7.63 9.57 25.96
N HIS A 765 -7.82 10.88 25.83
CA HIS A 765 -8.21 11.75 26.93
C HIS A 765 -9.72 11.95 26.94
N TYR A 766 -10.36 11.58 28.05
CA TYR A 766 -11.78 11.76 28.30
C TYR A 766 -12.00 13.12 28.99
N LYS A 767 -12.41 14.15 28.26
CA LYS A 767 -12.71 15.47 28.84
C LYS A 767 -14.15 15.51 29.36
N THR A 768 -15.08 14.88 28.64
CA THR A 768 -16.50 14.79 29.01
C THR A 768 -17.10 13.43 28.64
N PRO A 769 -18.19 12.99 29.31
CA PRO A 769 -18.91 11.79 28.92
C PRO A 769 -19.43 11.79 27.47
N ALA A 770 -19.60 12.98 26.87
CA ALA A 770 -20.06 13.14 25.48
C ALA A 770 -19.00 12.83 24.42
N ASP A 771 -17.73 12.66 24.82
CA ASP A 771 -16.62 12.42 23.88
C ASP A 771 -16.67 11.02 23.24
N VAL A 772 -17.42 10.09 23.83
CA VAL A 772 -17.55 8.71 23.32
C VAL A 772 -18.69 8.62 22.31
N LYS A 773 -18.51 9.17 21.10
CA LYS A 773 -19.49 8.99 20.01
C LYS A 773 -19.39 7.59 19.42
N VAL A 774 -20.30 6.72 19.85
CA VAL A 774 -20.51 5.40 19.25
C VAL A 774 -21.19 5.55 17.89
N GLY A 775 -20.41 5.50 16.80
CA GLY A 775 -20.95 5.66 15.43
C GLY A 775 -21.95 4.56 15.05
N LYS A 776 -22.92 4.86 14.17
CA LYS A 776 -23.96 3.91 13.68
C LYS A 776 -23.42 2.55 13.24
N HIS A 777 -22.21 2.52 12.69
CA HIS A 777 -21.53 1.29 12.27
C HIS A 777 -21.21 0.34 13.45
N HIS A 778 -20.92 0.86 14.65
CA HIS A 778 -20.74 0.06 15.86
C HIS A 778 -22.03 -0.66 16.24
N ASN A 779 -23.16 0.06 16.28
CA ASN A 779 -24.46 -0.52 16.61
C ASN A 779 -24.83 -1.66 15.66
N ASN A 780 -24.53 -1.51 14.37
CA ASN A 780 -24.75 -2.58 13.40
C ASN A 780 -23.92 -3.83 13.70
N LYS A 781 -22.67 -3.69 14.18
CA LYS A 781 -21.81 -4.81 14.57
C LYS A 781 -22.27 -5.46 15.87
N LEU A 782 -22.62 -4.66 16.87
CA LEU A 782 -23.17 -5.15 18.13
C LEU A 782 -24.48 -5.92 17.91
N ASN A 783 -25.37 -5.39 17.07
CA ASN A 783 -26.62 -6.05 16.69
C ASN A 783 -26.39 -7.38 15.97
N LYS A 784 -25.30 -7.54 15.21
CA LYS A 784 -24.96 -8.84 14.62
C LYS A 784 -24.59 -9.86 15.69
N PHE A 785 -23.85 -9.49 16.73
CA PHE A 785 -23.56 -10.40 17.84
C PHE A 785 -24.83 -10.74 18.64
N LYS A 786 -25.72 -9.76 18.86
CA LYS A 786 -27.02 -10.01 19.53
C LYS A 786 -27.90 -11.01 18.76
N LYS A 787 -27.74 -11.09 17.44
CA LYS A 787 -28.40 -12.12 16.62
C LYS A 787 -27.77 -13.51 16.74
N MET A 788 -26.52 -13.59 17.20
CA MET A 788 -25.80 -14.85 17.39
C MET A 788 -26.03 -15.47 18.77
N GLY A 789 -26.55 -14.69 19.73
CA GLY A 789 -26.76 -15.16 21.09
C GLY A 789 -26.86 -14.04 22.11
N ASP A 790 -26.88 -14.42 23.39
CA ASP A 790 -26.82 -13.48 24.51
C ASP A 790 -25.46 -12.79 24.54
N VAL A 791 -25.46 -11.45 24.56
CA VAL A 791 -24.25 -10.62 24.47
C VAL A 791 -24.03 -9.91 25.79
N ARG A 792 -22.89 -10.16 26.42
CA ARG A 792 -22.50 -9.51 27.67
C ARG A 792 -21.15 -8.81 27.54
N PHE A 793 -21.05 -7.63 28.14
CA PHE A 793 -19.79 -6.90 28.31
C PHE A 793 -19.65 -6.59 29.79
N GLU A 794 -18.62 -7.12 30.43
CA GLU A 794 -18.48 -7.07 31.89
C GLU A 794 -17.02 -6.84 32.29
N SER A 795 -16.85 -6.18 33.44
CA SER A 795 -15.58 -6.08 34.15
C SER A 795 -15.47 -7.20 35.17
N ILE A 796 -14.37 -7.94 35.16
CA ILE A 796 -14.10 -8.99 36.13
C ILE A 796 -13.48 -8.35 37.37
N LYS A 797 -14.09 -8.58 38.54
CA LYS A 797 -13.66 -8.00 39.82
C LYS A 797 -13.25 -9.05 40.86
N ASP A 798 -13.71 -10.30 40.71
CA ASP A 798 -13.38 -11.40 41.60
C ASP A 798 -12.25 -12.28 41.03
N LEU A 799 -11.44 -12.82 41.94
CA LEU A 799 -10.25 -13.59 41.60
C LEU A 799 -10.58 -14.92 40.91
N GLU A 800 -11.61 -15.62 41.36
CA GLU A 800 -12.00 -16.93 40.82
C GLU A 800 -12.42 -16.82 39.35
N THR A 801 -13.28 -15.84 39.03
CA THR A 801 -13.68 -15.56 37.65
C THR A 801 -12.50 -15.08 36.81
N PHE A 802 -11.57 -14.31 37.38
CA PHE A 802 -10.35 -13.90 36.69
C PHE A 802 -9.47 -15.09 36.33
N GLU A 803 -9.17 -15.98 37.28
CA GLU A 803 -8.34 -17.17 37.04
C GLU A 803 -8.92 -18.07 35.95
N ARG A 804 -10.23 -18.36 36.03
CA ARG A 804 -10.94 -19.13 35.01
C ARG A 804 -10.93 -18.45 33.63
N SER A 805 -11.17 -17.14 33.59
CA SER A 805 -11.20 -16.39 32.33
C SER A 805 -9.79 -16.23 31.73
N LEU A 806 -8.76 -16.12 32.57
CA LEU A 806 -7.37 -15.97 32.16
C LEU A 806 -6.89 -17.20 31.36
N ASP A 807 -7.34 -18.41 31.70
CA ASP A 807 -7.01 -19.61 30.93
C ASP A 807 -7.58 -19.57 29.51
N GLU A 808 -8.84 -19.14 29.34
CA GLU A 808 -9.43 -18.95 28.01
C GLU A 808 -8.74 -17.81 27.23
N MET A 809 -8.42 -16.70 27.91
CA MET A 809 -7.68 -15.57 27.33
C MET A 809 -6.28 -15.96 26.87
N ALA A 810 -5.58 -16.78 27.66
CA ALA A 810 -4.24 -17.28 27.36
C ALA A 810 -4.23 -18.10 26.08
N VAL A 811 -5.18 -19.03 25.93
CA VAL A 811 -5.35 -19.82 24.71
C VAL A 811 -5.62 -18.93 23.49
N MET A 812 -6.54 -17.96 23.60
CA MET A 812 -6.83 -17.03 22.50
C MET A 812 -5.60 -16.19 22.12
N LEU A 813 -4.86 -15.70 23.12
CA LEU A 813 -3.67 -14.89 22.87
C LEU A 813 -2.57 -15.70 22.22
N ASP A 814 -2.25 -16.88 22.74
CA ASP A 814 -1.22 -17.76 22.20
C ASP A 814 -1.54 -18.21 20.78
N PHE A 815 -2.80 -18.54 20.50
CA PHE A 815 -3.21 -18.88 19.14
C PHE A 815 -2.96 -17.70 18.18
N ARG A 816 -3.40 -16.51 18.56
CA ARG A 816 -3.28 -15.30 17.74
C ARG A 816 -1.81 -14.90 17.55
N GLN A 817 -1.03 -14.88 18.63
CA GLN A 817 0.39 -14.52 18.60
C GLN A 817 1.22 -15.60 17.87
N GLY A 818 0.85 -16.88 18.00
CA GLY A 818 1.44 -18.00 17.29
C GLY A 818 1.20 -17.91 15.78
N ALA A 819 -0.03 -17.55 15.37
CA ALA A 819 -0.38 -17.35 13.98
C ALA A 819 0.31 -16.11 13.35
N LEU A 820 0.36 -14.98 14.06
CA LEU A 820 0.88 -13.72 13.53
C LEU A 820 2.41 -13.60 13.63
N PHE A 821 2.98 -13.99 14.77
CA PHE A 821 4.37 -13.72 15.14
C PHE A 821 5.19 -14.97 15.46
N ASN A 822 4.57 -16.16 15.46
CA ASN A 822 5.18 -17.42 15.90
C ASN A 822 5.78 -17.31 17.31
N LYS A 823 4.94 -16.87 18.24
CA LYS A 823 5.21 -16.78 19.67
C LYS A 823 3.98 -17.24 20.44
N ASN A 824 4.17 -17.98 21.53
CA ASN A 824 3.07 -18.35 22.43
C ASN A 824 3.37 -17.76 23.82
N PRO A 825 2.94 -16.52 24.11
CA PRO A 825 3.28 -15.83 25.36
C PRO A 825 3.05 -16.62 26.65
N PHE A 826 2.05 -17.49 26.74
CA PHE A 826 1.79 -18.25 27.96
C PHE A 826 2.43 -19.65 27.94
N LEU A 827 2.37 -20.35 26.80
CA LEU A 827 3.02 -21.66 26.65
C LEU A 827 4.55 -21.57 26.74
N GLU A 828 5.16 -20.47 26.28
CA GLU A 828 6.61 -20.25 26.35
C GLU A 828 7.05 -19.61 27.67
N ASP A 829 6.13 -18.98 28.41
CA ASP A 829 6.40 -18.28 29.66
C ASP A 829 5.26 -18.48 30.69
N PRO A 830 5.25 -19.62 31.40
CA PRO A 830 4.22 -19.93 32.38
C PRO A 830 4.16 -18.95 33.57
N ALA A 831 5.29 -18.35 33.94
CA ALA A 831 5.38 -17.37 35.03
C ALA A 831 4.51 -16.13 34.79
N LYS A 832 4.18 -15.85 33.53
CA LYS A 832 3.27 -14.78 33.14
C LYS A 832 1.88 -14.93 33.76
N LYS A 833 1.35 -16.16 33.86
CA LYS A 833 0.04 -16.42 34.48
C LYS A 833 0.06 -16.03 35.95
N ASP A 834 1.06 -16.52 36.68
CA ASP A 834 1.24 -16.23 38.10
C ASP A 834 1.44 -14.72 38.35
N PHE A 835 2.20 -14.06 37.48
CA PHE A 835 2.39 -12.63 37.54
C PHE A 835 1.07 -11.85 37.40
N LEU A 836 0.23 -12.18 36.43
CA LEU A 836 -1.05 -11.50 36.23
C LEU A 836 -2.03 -11.76 37.38
N ILE A 837 -2.05 -12.98 37.92
CA ILE A 837 -2.82 -13.31 39.13
C ILE A 837 -2.34 -12.46 40.31
N ALA A 838 -1.02 -12.32 40.48
CA ALA A 838 -0.46 -11.47 41.53
C ALA A 838 -0.86 -10.00 41.34
N LEU A 839 -0.80 -9.45 40.13
CA LEU A 839 -1.25 -8.08 39.86
C LEU A 839 -2.76 -7.89 40.09
N PHE A 840 -3.59 -8.88 39.75
CA PHE A 840 -5.03 -8.83 40.00
C PHE A 840 -5.33 -8.77 41.50
N LYS A 841 -4.65 -9.60 42.32
CA LYS A 841 -4.75 -9.58 43.78
C LYS A 841 -4.38 -8.23 44.39
N GLN A 842 -3.45 -7.51 43.75
CA GLN A 842 -3.04 -6.16 44.14
C GLN A 842 -3.93 -5.05 43.56
N GLN A 843 -5.04 -5.40 42.89
CA GLN A 843 -5.96 -4.46 42.25
C GLN A 843 -5.27 -3.54 41.21
N LEU A 844 -4.18 -4.01 40.60
CA LEU A 844 -3.43 -3.27 39.57
C LEU A 844 -3.94 -3.54 38.15
N LEU A 845 -4.93 -4.44 37.98
CA LEU A 845 -5.46 -4.81 36.67
C LEU A 845 -6.90 -4.33 36.49
N HIS A 846 -7.16 -3.77 35.32
CA HIS A 846 -8.51 -3.58 34.77
C HIS A 846 -8.78 -4.69 33.76
N THR A 847 -9.71 -5.59 34.07
CA THR A 847 -10.01 -6.75 33.21
C THR A 847 -11.44 -6.70 32.72
N THR A 848 -11.61 -6.67 31.40
CA THR A 848 -12.94 -6.71 30.76
C THR A 848 -13.03 -7.85 29.77
N VAL A 849 -14.21 -8.44 29.68
CA VAL A 849 -14.54 -9.51 28.74
C VAL A 849 -15.80 -9.18 27.97
N PHE A 850 -15.78 -9.53 26.69
CA PHE A 850 -16.92 -9.45 25.79
C PHE A 850 -17.33 -10.87 25.42
N LYS A 851 -18.54 -11.26 25.82
CA LYS A 851 -19.05 -12.64 25.75
C LYS A 851 -20.23 -12.76 24.80
N VAL A 852 -20.33 -13.93 24.15
CA VAL A 852 -21.51 -14.37 23.40
C VAL A 852 -21.85 -15.79 23.85
N ASN A 853 -23.06 -16.01 24.38
CA ASN A 853 -23.47 -17.27 24.99
C ASN A 853 -22.44 -17.76 26.03
N ASP A 854 -22.09 -16.89 26.97
CA ASP A 854 -21.07 -17.07 28.03
C ASP A 854 -19.63 -17.35 27.57
N LYS A 855 -19.37 -17.48 26.28
CA LYS A 855 -18.02 -17.67 25.71
C LYS A 855 -17.32 -16.34 25.46
N ILE A 856 -16.06 -16.21 25.88
CA ILE A 856 -15.27 -15.00 25.64
C ILE A 856 -14.92 -14.89 24.15
N ILE A 857 -15.35 -13.80 23.51
CA ILE A 857 -15.01 -13.50 22.11
C ILE A 857 -14.01 -12.35 21.97
N ALA A 858 -13.85 -11.52 23.00
CA ALA A 858 -12.75 -10.59 23.15
C ALA A 858 -12.49 -10.31 24.64
N ALA A 859 -11.24 -10.01 24.96
CA ALA A 859 -10.84 -9.63 26.30
C ALA A 859 -9.71 -8.59 26.27
N VAL A 860 -9.73 -7.72 27.28
CA VAL A 860 -8.66 -6.77 27.56
C VAL A 860 -8.28 -6.89 29.03
N ILE A 861 -7.00 -7.14 29.29
CA ILE A 861 -6.37 -6.94 30.59
C ILE A 861 -5.46 -5.74 30.44
N ALA A 862 -5.75 -4.67 31.15
CA ALA A 862 -4.98 -3.44 31.18
C ALA A 862 -4.45 -3.20 32.59
N VAL A 863 -3.40 -2.39 32.73
CA VAL A 863 -2.86 -2.02 34.04
C VAL A 863 -3.52 -0.71 34.47
N LEU A 864 -3.99 -0.63 35.71
CA LEU A 864 -4.74 0.49 36.25
C LEU A 864 -3.89 1.22 37.30
N ARG A 865 -3.90 2.56 37.27
CA ARG A 865 -3.47 3.41 38.38
C ARG A 865 -4.21 4.73 38.35
N ASN A 866 -4.80 5.12 39.48
CA ASN A 866 -5.54 6.36 39.62
C ASN A 866 -6.59 6.50 38.49
N ASN A 867 -6.58 7.62 37.78
CA ASN A 867 -7.40 7.92 36.61
C ASN A 867 -6.77 7.50 35.26
N TRP A 868 -5.76 6.61 35.28
CA TRP A 868 -5.09 6.09 34.08
C TRP A 868 -5.29 4.59 33.92
N VAL A 869 -5.61 4.19 32.68
CA VAL A 869 -5.57 2.80 32.23
C VAL A 869 -4.52 2.66 31.14
N TYR A 870 -3.64 1.66 31.27
CA TYR A 870 -2.55 1.39 30.33
C TYR A 870 -2.79 0.10 29.56
N LEU A 871 -2.85 0.20 28.23
CA LEU A 871 -3.02 -0.92 27.30
C LEU A 871 -1.71 -1.72 27.11
N SER A 872 -1.00 -2.02 28.20
CA SER A 872 0.23 -2.81 28.18
C SER A 872 0.02 -4.30 28.45
N GLY A 873 -1.20 -4.70 28.81
CA GLY A 873 -1.48 -6.08 29.15
C GLY A 873 -1.90 -6.90 27.94
N LEU A 874 -2.99 -7.63 28.07
CA LEU A 874 -3.40 -8.64 27.09
C LEU A 874 -4.59 -8.13 26.29
N ILE A 875 -4.46 -8.19 24.97
CA ILE A 875 -5.57 -7.94 24.04
C ILE A 875 -5.74 -9.19 23.20
N CYS A 876 -6.80 -9.94 23.47
CA CYS A 876 -7.13 -11.10 22.68
C CYS A 876 -8.57 -11.02 22.17
N HIS A 877 -8.81 -11.69 21.05
CA HIS A 877 -10.14 -11.89 20.53
C HIS A 877 -10.18 -13.18 19.75
N SER A 878 -11.36 -13.79 19.75
CA SER A 878 -11.62 -14.98 18.97
C SER A 878 -11.51 -14.64 17.48
N PRO A 879 -10.78 -15.44 16.69
CA PRO A 879 -10.74 -15.27 15.23
C PRO A 879 -12.09 -15.59 14.59
N LEU A 880 -12.97 -16.30 15.29
CA LEU A 880 -14.34 -16.57 14.85
C LEU A 880 -15.09 -15.24 14.67
N ASN A 881 -15.50 -14.94 13.44
CA ASN A 881 -16.20 -13.70 13.04
C ASN A 881 -15.35 -12.41 13.07
N ALA A 882 -14.03 -12.51 13.20
CA ALA A 882 -13.19 -11.32 13.31
C ALA A 882 -13.21 -10.44 12.06
N ARG A 883 -13.32 -11.04 10.87
CA ARG A 883 -13.38 -10.31 9.59
C ARG A 883 -14.67 -9.52 9.39
N SER A 884 -15.82 -10.10 9.75
CA SER A 884 -17.14 -9.50 9.51
C SER A 884 -17.54 -8.54 10.62
N ASN A 885 -17.16 -8.83 11.86
CA ASN A 885 -17.70 -8.13 13.04
C ASN A 885 -16.63 -7.40 13.88
N SER A 886 -15.34 -7.71 13.70
CA SER A 886 -14.21 -7.05 14.40
C SER A 886 -14.40 -6.97 15.93
N PRO A 887 -14.50 -8.10 16.64
CA PRO A 887 -14.83 -8.14 18.07
C PRO A 887 -13.85 -7.33 18.91
N GLY A 888 -12.55 -7.35 18.59
CA GLY A 888 -11.55 -6.53 19.30
C GLY A 888 -11.81 -5.02 19.22
N LEU A 889 -12.19 -4.50 18.04
CA LEU A 889 -12.52 -3.07 17.90
C LEU A 889 -13.82 -2.73 18.63
N LEU A 890 -14.81 -3.63 18.58
CA LEU A 890 -16.06 -3.46 19.31
C LEU A 890 -15.82 -3.43 20.83
N HIS A 891 -14.96 -4.33 21.32
CA HIS A 891 -14.50 -4.36 22.71
C HIS A 891 -13.87 -3.02 23.11
N PHE A 892 -12.95 -2.47 22.32
CA PHE A 892 -12.35 -1.17 22.63
C PHE A 892 -13.39 -0.06 22.78
N GLN A 893 -14.41 -0.05 21.93
CA GLN A 893 -15.46 0.96 22.00
C GLN A 893 -16.34 0.80 23.25
N LEU A 894 -16.67 -0.44 23.62
CA LEU A 894 -17.40 -0.73 24.87
C LEU A 894 -16.56 -0.41 26.11
N LEU A 895 -15.26 -0.76 26.08
CA LEU A 895 -14.30 -0.44 27.13
C LEU A 895 -14.17 1.07 27.31
N THR A 896 -14.02 1.83 26.23
CA THR A 896 -13.94 3.30 26.26
C THR A 896 -15.14 3.91 27.00
N LYS A 897 -16.35 3.38 26.74
CA LYS A 897 -17.56 3.81 27.45
C LYS A 897 -17.51 3.46 28.94
N LEU A 898 -17.13 2.23 29.29
CA LEU A 898 -17.02 1.79 30.68
C LEU A 898 -15.98 2.61 31.46
N LEU A 899 -14.81 2.89 30.86
CA LEU A 899 -13.75 3.67 31.50
C LEU A 899 -14.23 5.09 31.85
N VAL A 900 -15.02 5.71 30.97
CA VAL A 900 -15.65 7.01 31.24
C VAL A 900 -16.65 6.92 32.40
N GLU A 901 -17.48 5.87 32.43
CA GLU A 901 -18.43 5.62 33.52
C GLU A 901 -17.73 5.38 34.86
N GLU A 902 -16.53 4.81 34.84
CA GLU A 902 -15.66 4.58 36.01
C GLU A 902 -14.81 5.80 36.41
N GLY A 903 -14.94 6.93 35.69
CA GLY A 903 -14.20 8.16 36.01
C GLY A 903 -12.71 8.13 35.62
N ILE A 904 -12.32 7.23 34.72
CA ILE A 904 -10.96 7.22 34.16
C ILE A 904 -10.81 8.41 33.20
N GLN A 905 -9.68 9.11 33.32
CA GLN A 905 -9.40 10.30 32.52
C GLN A 905 -8.54 9.98 31.28
N TYR A 906 -7.60 9.05 31.42
CA TYR A 906 -6.67 8.69 30.35
C TYR A 906 -6.68 7.19 30.08
N PHE A 907 -6.83 6.85 28.80
CA PHE A 907 -6.57 5.51 28.30
C PHE A 907 -5.37 5.54 27.37
N ASP A 908 -4.26 5.04 27.87
CA ASP A 908 -3.00 4.94 27.15
C ASP A 908 -3.01 3.70 26.25
N LEU A 909 -3.02 3.92 24.94
CA LEU A 909 -3.12 2.85 23.95
C LEU A 909 -1.78 2.15 23.69
N SER A 910 -0.72 2.47 24.43
CA SER A 910 0.65 2.03 24.31
C SER A 910 1.34 2.35 22.96
N PRO A 911 2.65 2.65 22.97
CA PRO A 911 3.39 2.95 21.75
C PRO A 911 3.41 1.74 20.81
N GLY A 912 3.18 2.00 19.53
CA GLY A 912 3.15 0.96 18.51
C GLY A 912 2.36 1.49 17.32
N TYR A 913 2.97 1.46 16.14
CA TYR A 913 2.44 2.03 14.89
C TYR A 913 1.24 1.26 14.32
N ASP A 914 0.27 0.92 15.18
CA ASP A 914 -0.97 0.25 14.84
C ASP A 914 -2.03 1.30 14.52
N SER A 915 -2.40 1.41 13.24
CA SER A 915 -3.34 2.46 12.78
C SER A 915 -4.63 2.58 13.56
N TYR A 916 -5.17 1.47 14.10
CA TYR A 916 -6.40 1.55 14.89
C TYR A 916 -6.20 2.33 16.19
N LYS A 917 -4.99 2.32 16.77
CA LYS A 917 -4.66 3.13 17.95
C LYS A 917 -4.61 4.61 17.59
N ASP A 918 -3.98 4.93 16.46
CA ASP A 918 -3.92 6.29 15.92
C ASP A 918 -5.32 6.83 15.58
N GLU A 919 -6.20 5.98 15.05
CA GLU A 919 -7.60 6.31 14.73
C GLU A 919 -8.48 6.51 15.98
N LEU A 920 -8.14 5.86 17.10
CA LEU A 920 -8.87 5.97 18.36
C LEU A 920 -8.35 7.10 19.25
N ALA A 921 -7.08 7.46 19.13
CA ALA A 921 -6.44 8.46 19.98
C ALA A 921 -7.03 9.86 19.78
N THR A 922 -7.31 10.55 20.88
CA THR A 922 -7.69 11.97 20.88
C THR A 922 -6.48 12.88 21.10
N GLN A 923 -5.38 12.33 21.63
CA GLN A 923 -4.12 13.01 21.87
C GLN A 923 -2.94 12.10 21.51
N GLN A 924 -1.80 12.71 21.19
CA GLN A 924 -0.53 12.00 21.06
C GLN A 924 0.56 12.76 21.80
N ASP A 925 1.46 12.04 22.44
CA ASP A 925 2.73 12.57 22.93
C ASP A 925 3.89 11.64 22.53
N GLU A 926 5.11 11.94 22.97
CA GLU A 926 6.30 11.19 22.60
C GLU A 926 6.94 10.52 23.82
N VAL A 927 7.24 9.24 23.67
CA VAL A 927 8.02 8.46 24.64
C VAL A 927 9.31 7.97 24.03
N GLN A 928 10.31 7.69 24.87
CA GLN A 928 11.68 7.50 24.38
C GLN A 928 12.24 6.13 24.77
N GLU A 929 12.72 5.34 23.82
CA GLU A 929 13.58 4.18 24.14
C GLU A 929 15.01 4.69 24.34
N LEU A 930 15.59 4.37 25.50
CA LEU A 930 16.98 4.66 25.83
C LEU A 930 17.78 3.36 25.86
N ILE A 931 18.84 3.32 25.05
CA ILE A 931 19.79 2.20 25.06
C ILE A 931 21.18 2.73 25.33
N ILE A 932 21.86 2.17 26.32
CA ILE A 932 23.20 2.56 26.74
C ILE A 932 24.13 1.37 26.56
N SER A 933 25.23 1.57 25.83
CA SER A 933 26.23 0.55 25.60
C SER A 933 27.61 1.18 25.37
N ASN A 934 28.62 0.63 26.02
CA ASN A 934 30.02 0.99 25.77
C ASN A 934 30.58 0.33 24.50
N ALA A 935 29.81 -0.52 23.81
CA ALA A 935 30.27 -1.22 22.61
C ALA A 935 30.10 -0.34 21.35
N PRO A 936 31.18 0.11 20.69
CA PRO A 936 31.08 1.04 19.56
C PRO A 936 30.31 0.45 18.36
N GLY A 937 30.48 -0.85 18.08
CA GLY A 937 29.77 -1.53 16.99
C GLY A 937 28.25 -1.60 17.18
N PHE A 938 27.77 -1.57 18.42
CA PHE A 938 26.34 -1.55 18.72
C PHE A 938 25.68 -0.26 18.26
N ARG A 939 26.36 0.89 18.45
CA ARG A 939 25.86 2.22 18.07
C ARG A 939 25.66 2.34 16.57
N VAL A 940 26.66 1.95 15.77
CA VAL A 940 26.58 1.99 14.30
C VAL A 940 25.41 1.15 13.79
N LYS A 941 25.29 -0.09 14.28
CA LYS A 941 24.20 -1.01 13.90
C LYS A 941 22.82 -0.43 14.23
N ARG A 942 22.68 0.19 15.40
CA ARG A 942 21.40 0.78 15.84
C ARG A 942 21.06 2.09 15.13
N GLN A 943 22.03 2.96 14.86
CA GLN A 943 21.79 4.16 14.04
C GLN A 943 21.34 3.78 12.62
N PHE A 944 21.95 2.76 12.03
CA PHE A 944 21.49 2.21 10.75
C PHE A 944 20.04 1.68 10.85
N ARG A 945 19.70 0.96 11.93
CA ARG A 945 18.32 0.50 12.15
C ARG A 945 17.34 1.67 12.29
N LYS A 946 17.70 2.72 13.05
CA LYS A 946 16.89 3.94 13.21
C LYS A 946 16.66 4.64 11.87
N TRP A 947 17.71 4.79 11.07
CA TRP A 947 17.62 5.34 9.71
C TRP A 947 16.71 4.50 8.80
N LEU A 948 16.87 3.18 8.82
CA LEU A 948 16.03 2.27 8.03
C LEU A 948 14.57 2.33 8.48
N HIS A 949 14.32 2.41 9.80
CA HIS A 949 13.00 2.54 10.39
C HIS A 949 12.30 3.83 9.94
N ALA A 950 12.97 4.97 10.07
CA ALA A 950 12.47 6.26 9.60
C ALA A 950 12.18 6.25 8.09
N ARG A 951 13.04 5.61 7.29
CA ARG A 951 12.84 5.48 5.84
C ARG A 951 11.65 4.60 5.49
N MET A 952 11.41 3.52 6.24
CA MET A 952 10.22 2.68 6.07
C MET A 952 8.94 3.44 6.43
N LEU A 953 8.91 4.15 7.57
CA LEU A 953 7.77 4.97 7.99
C LEU A 953 7.45 6.08 6.98
N SER A 954 8.46 6.79 6.47
CA SER A 954 8.28 7.82 5.42
C SER A 954 7.70 7.27 4.10
N ARG A 955 7.70 5.95 3.91
CA ARG A 955 7.14 5.25 2.75
C ARG A 955 5.81 4.57 3.06
N GLY A 956 5.25 4.77 4.26
CA GLY A 956 4.05 4.08 4.73
C GLY A 956 4.25 2.57 4.96
N ILE A 957 5.51 2.11 5.07
CA ILE A 957 5.83 0.70 5.36
C ILE A 957 6.06 0.56 6.85
N ARG A 958 5.24 -0.27 7.51
CA ARG A 958 5.43 -0.57 8.93
C ARG A 958 6.67 -1.45 9.12
N PRO A 959 7.65 -1.02 9.93
CA PRO A 959 8.89 -1.77 10.16
C PRO A 959 8.65 -3.17 10.72
N MET A 960 7.68 -3.31 11.63
CA MET A 960 7.27 -4.60 12.19
C MET A 960 6.76 -5.57 11.10
N THR A 961 5.92 -5.09 10.19
CA THR A 961 5.40 -5.90 9.07
C THR A 961 6.52 -6.37 8.15
N ALA A 962 7.48 -5.50 7.85
CA ALA A 962 8.65 -5.86 7.04
C ALA A 962 9.52 -6.91 7.75
N GLU A 963 9.81 -6.70 9.04
CA GLU A 963 10.57 -7.64 9.86
C GLU A 963 9.90 -9.02 9.92
N LEU A 964 8.59 -9.06 10.14
CA LEU A 964 7.82 -10.31 10.18
C LEU A 964 7.78 -11.03 8.84
N THR A 965 7.64 -10.28 7.75
CA THR A 965 7.69 -10.86 6.40
C THR A 965 9.03 -11.52 6.14
N ILE A 966 10.13 -10.86 6.53
CA ILE A 966 11.48 -11.42 6.42
C ILE A 966 11.66 -12.63 7.35
N LYS A 967 11.18 -12.58 8.59
CA LYS A 967 11.22 -13.71 9.54
C LYS A 967 10.44 -14.90 8.99
N LYS A 968 9.21 -14.70 8.49
CA LYS A 968 8.37 -15.73 7.88
C LYS A 968 9.05 -16.33 6.66
N TYR A 969 9.66 -15.50 5.81
CA TYR A 969 10.41 -15.96 4.64
C TYR A 969 11.64 -16.80 5.04
N ARG A 970 12.46 -16.34 5.98
CA ARG A 970 13.62 -17.08 6.49
C ARG A 970 13.23 -18.38 7.16
N TYR A 971 12.17 -18.37 7.96
CA TYR A 971 11.61 -19.55 8.61
C TYR A 971 11.13 -20.57 7.58
N ASN A 972 10.39 -20.11 6.56
CA ASN A 972 9.96 -20.96 5.45
C ASN A 972 11.14 -21.53 4.66
N LEU A 973 12.20 -20.75 4.41
CA LEU A 973 13.41 -21.21 3.74
C LEU A 973 14.14 -22.29 4.55
N LYS A 974 14.31 -22.10 5.86
CA LYS A 974 14.93 -23.10 6.75
C LYS A 974 14.14 -24.42 6.78
N GLN A 975 12.81 -24.33 6.70
CA GLN A 975 11.92 -25.49 6.64
C GLN A 975 11.73 -26.03 5.21
N TRP A 976 12.23 -25.33 4.18
CA TRP A 976 12.03 -25.72 2.80
C TRP A 976 12.98 -26.84 2.41
N ARG A 977 12.46 -28.05 2.28
CA ARG A 977 13.12 -29.13 1.54
C ARG A 977 12.86 -28.91 0.04
N PRO A 978 13.89 -28.97 -0.83
CA PRO A 978 13.68 -28.95 -2.27
C PRO A 978 12.97 -30.25 -2.69
N MET A 979 11.64 -30.29 -2.60
CA MET A 979 10.90 -31.27 -3.38
C MET A 979 11.18 -30.99 -4.85
N PRO A 980 11.43 -32.02 -5.68
CA PRO A 980 11.63 -31.85 -7.11
C PRO A 980 10.47 -31.03 -7.69
N ALA A 981 10.79 -29.92 -8.37
CA ALA A 981 9.78 -29.03 -8.97
C ALA A 981 8.76 -29.80 -9.84
N LEU A 982 9.20 -30.93 -10.43
CA LEU A 982 8.38 -31.89 -11.16
C LEU A 982 7.17 -32.41 -10.36
N LYS A 983 7.32 -32.80 -9.08
CA LYS A 983 6.22 -33.35 -8.27
C LYS A 983 5.15 -32.31 -7.93
N ARG A 984 5.52 -31.02 -7.86
CA ARG A 984 4.56 -29.92 -7.68
C ARG A 984 3.85 -29.58 -8.98
N LEU A 985 4.53 -29.66 -10.12
CA LEU A 985 3.91 -29.48 -11.43
C LEU A 985 2.91 -30.60 -11.71
N THR A 986 3.25 -31.86 -11.42
CA THR A 986 2.34 -33.00 -11.60
C THR A 986 1.16 -32.97 -10.64
N LYS A 987 1.31 -32.45 -9.40
CA LYS A 987 0.18 -32.23 -8.48
C LYS A 987 -0.74 -31.09 -8.92
N LYS A 988 -0.22 -30.08 -9.65
CA LYS A 988 -1.03 -29.02 -10.26
C LYS A 988 -1.67 -29.40 -11.60
N LEU A 989 -1.09 -30.38 -12.30
CA LEU A 989 -1.61 -30.94 -13.55
C LEU A 989 -2.51 -32.16 -13.33
N ARG A 990 -2.56 -32.74 -12.13
CA ARG A 990 -3.58 -33.72 -11.76
C ARG A 990 -4.95 -33.01 -11.80
N LYS A 991 -5.85 -33.62 -12.58
CA LYS A 991 -7.29 -33.33 -12.79
C LYS A 991 -7.89 -32.49 -11.66
N GLN A 992 -8.73 -31.50 -12.03
CA GLN A 992 -9.73 -30.92 -11.11
C GLN A 992 -10.27 -32.05 -10.23
N GLU A 993 -10.02 -31.95 -8.92
CA GLU A 993 -10.50 -32.93 -7.97
C GLU A 993 -12.02 -32.97 -8.12
N ILE A 994 -12.55 -34.14 -8.48
CA ILE A 994 -13.98 -34.33 -8.66
C ILE A 994 -14.59 -34.16 -7.28
N LEU A 995 -15.38 -33.11 -7.11
CA LEU A 995 -16.16 -32.88 -5.91
C LEU A 995 -17.13 -34.06 -5.76
N GLN A 996 -16.98 -34.83 -4.67
CA GLN A 996 -17.91 -35.89 -4.34
C GLN A 996 -18.95 -35.32 -3.39
N GLN A 997 -20.22 -35.42 -3.79
CA GLN A 997 -21.36 -35.05 -2.96
C GLN A 997 -21.84 -36.29 -2.20
N TYR A 998 -22.27 -36.10 -0.96
CA TYR A 998 -22.84 -37.13 -0.10
C TYR A 998 -24.18 -36.61 0.43
N ILE A 999 -25.23 -37.41 0.33
CA ILE A 999 -26.55 -37.11 0.92
C ILE A 999 -26.76 -38.11 2.05
N ILE A 1000 -26.85 -37.61 3.28
CA ILE A 1000 -26.86 -38.42 4.47
C ILE A 1000 -28.19 -38.19 5.19
N ASN A 1001 -28.96 -39.25 5.39
CA ASN A 1001 -30.19 -39.18 6.16
C ASN A 1001 -29.87 -39.26 7.65
N LYS A 1002 -30.33 -38.30 8.44
CA LYS A 1002 -30.05 -38.20 9.88
C LYS A 1002 -30.52 -39.43 10.65
N SER A 1003 -31.59 -40.09 10.20
CA SER A 1003 -32.11 -41.31 10.84
C SER A 1003 -31.20 -42.54 10.66
N THR A 1004 -30.30 -42.52 9.68
CA THR A 1004 -29.38 -43.63 9.38
C THR A 1004 -28.04 -43.52 10.12
N LEU A 1005 -27.85 -42.45 10.89
CA LEU A 1005 -26.62 -42.22 11.63
C LEU A 1005 -26.62 -43.00 12.96
N GLU A 1006 -26.16 -44.25 12.92
CA GLU A 1006 -25.91 -45.02 14.13
C GLU A 1006 -24.71 -44.48 14.92
N THR A 1007 -24.84 -44.41 16.26
CA THR A 1007 -23.76 -43.99 17.15
C THR A 1007 -22.63 -45.02 17.13
N GLY A 1008 -21.51 -44.69 16.48
CA GLY A 1008 -20.31 -45.54 16.43
C GLY A 1008 -19.39 -45.34 17.63
N ALA A 1009 -18.16 -45.86 17.54
CA ALA A 1009 -17.11 -45.61 18.53
C ALA A 1009 -16.90 -44.11 18.77
N THR A 1010 -16.99 -43.69 20.02
CA THR A 1010 -16.93 -42.28 20.42
C THR A 1010 -15.48 -41.79 20.42
N ILE A 1011 -15.07 -41.13 19.34
CA ILE A 1011 -13.80 -40.41 19.29
C ILE A 1011 -14.01 -39.02 19.89
N PRO A 1012 -13.19 -38.60 20.87
CA PRO A 1012 -13.30 -37.26 21.45
C PRO A 1012 -12.98 -36.21 20.38
N TRP A 1013 -13.90 -35.28 20.19
CA TRP A 1013 -13.73 -34.18 19.25
C TRP A 1013 -14.20 -32.86 19.86
N GLN A 1014 -13.63 -31.76 19.38
CA GLN A 1014 -14.06 -30.41 19.76
C GLN A 1014 -14.17 -29.52 18.54
N ARG A 1015 -15.25 -28.74 18.46
CA ARG A 1015 -15.47 -27.76 17.40
C ARG A 1015 -14.83 -26.42 17.74
N ASN A 1016 -14.06 -25.88 16.80
CA ASN A 1016 -13.37 -24.59 16.89
C ASN A 1016 -12.48 -24.44 18.14
N SER A 1017 -11.86 -25.53 18.60
CA SER A 1017 -10.97 -25.50 19.78
C SER A 1017 -9.61 -24.90 19.41
N LEU A 1018 -9.35 -23.69 19.88
CA LEU A 1018 -8.06 -23.01 19.68
C LEU A 1018 -6.93 -23.70 20.44
N ALA A 1019 -7.23 -24.29 21.61
CA ALA A 1019 -6.29 -25.08 22.41
C ALA A 1019 -5.78 -26.28 21.60
N ASN A 1020 -6.69 -27.06 21.01
CA ASN A 1020 -6.29 -28.20 20.17
C ASN A 1020 -5.48 -27.77 18.94
N LEU A 1021 -5.79 -26.61 18.34
CA LEU A 1021 -4.99 -26.08 17.23
C LEU A 1021 -3.56 -25.70 17.68
N LEU A 1022 -3.41 -25.19 18.91
CA LEU A 1022 -2.11 -24.92 19.54
C LEU A 1022 -1.33 -26.20 19.87
N GLU A 1023 -1.94 -27.37 19.89
CA GLU A 1023 -1.25 -28.65 20.07
C GLU A 1023 -0.65 -29.19 18.75
N PHE A 1024 -0.77 -28.45 17.64
CA PHE A 1024 -0.13 -28.84 16.38
C PHE A 1024 1.40 -28.89 16.53
N ASN A 1025 1.95 -30.10 16.42
CA ASN A 1025 3.38 -30.33 16.30
C ASN A 1025 3.73 -30.69 14.85
N SER A 1026 4.74 -30.02 14.29
CA SER A 1026 5.13 -30.25 12.90
C SER A 1026 5.85 -31.58 12.74
N ASP A 1027 5.19 -32.57 12.16
CA ASP A 1027 5.86 -33.76 11.66
C ASP A 1027 6.76 -33.37 10.47
N LYS A 1028 8.06 -33.68 10.58
CA LYS A 1028 9.06 -33.48 9.52
C LYS A 1028 8.60 -34.06 8.18
N LYS A 1029 7.75 -35.09 8.17
CA LYS A 1029 7.22 -35.74 6.96
C LYS A 1029 6.17 -34.90 6.21
N MET A 1030 5.40 -34.05 6.90
CA MET A 1030 4.28 -33.32 6.28
C MET A 1030 4.70 -32.01 5.60
N GLY A 1031 5.89 -31.47 5.91
CA GLY A 1031 6.39 -30.23 5.30
C GLY A 1031 5.53 -29.00 5.63
N LEU A 1032 4.70 -29.07 6.67
CA LEU A 1032 3.89 -27.98 7.19
C LEU A 1032 4.46 -27.57 8.55
N SER A 1033 5.00 -26.35 8.61
CA SER A 1033 5.48 -25.78 9.87
C SER A 1033 4.33 -25.29 10.75
N ARG A 1034 4.51 -25.30 12.07
CA ARG A 1034 3.55 -24.77 13.04
C ARG A 1034 3.05 -23.36 12.70
N TRP A 1035 3.96 -22.42 12.42
CA TRP A 1035 3.57 -21.04 12.06
C TRP A 1035 2.61 -20.99 10.87
N LYS A 1036 2.91 -21.78 9.82
CA LYS A 1036 2.07 -21.85 8.63
C LYS A 1036 0.71 -22.47 8.92
N PHE A 1037 0.66 -23.53 9.74
CA PHE A 1037 -0.59 -24.16 10.15
C PHE A 1037 -1.46 -23.17 10.94
N LEU A 1038 -0.94 -22.54 12.00
CA LEU A 1038 -1.69 -21.58 12.81
C LEU A 1038 -2.12 -20.35 12.00
N SER A 1039 -1.26 -19.85 11.11
CA SER A 1039 -1.58 -18.73 10.21
C SER A 1039 -2.70 -19.07 9.22
N ASP A 1040 -2.76 -20.31 8.73
CA ASP A 1040 -3.85 -20.79 7.85
C ASP A 1040 -5.14 -20.97 8.66
N ALA A 1041 -5.04 -21.59 9.83
CA ALA A 1041 -6.16 -21.80 10.74
C ALA A 1041 -6.84 -20.48 11.13
N MET A 1042 -6.06 -19.47 11.53
CA MET A 1042 -6.58 -18.15 11.86
C MET A 1042 -7.30 -17.51 10.67
N TYR A 1043 -6.71 -17.58 9.47
CA TYR A 1043 -7.32 -17.05 8.25
C TYR A 1043 -8.65 -17.74 7.91
N ARG A 1044 -8.73 -19.07 8.08
CA ARG A 1044 -9.94 -19.86 7.85
C ARG A 1044 -11.05 -19.53 8.84
N LEU A 1045 -10.72 -19.43 10.13
CA LEU A 1045 -11.67 -19.01 11.18
C LEU A 1045 -12.19 -17.58 10.93
N GLU A 1046 -11.30 -16.66 10.52
CA GLU A 1046 -11.67 -15.29 10.14
C GLU A 1046 -12.61 -15.25 8.92
N LYS A 1047 -12.53 -16.24 8.04
CA LYS A 1047 -13.42 -16.40 6.88
C LYS A 1047 -14.77 -17.03 7.21
N GLY A 1048 -15.01 -17.39 8.47
CA GLY A 1048 -16.23 -18.06 8.90
C GLY A 1048 -16.21 -19.57 8.67
N GLN A 1049 -15.06 -20.17 8.36
CA GLN A 1049 -14.94 -21.63 8.38
C GLN A 1049 -14.89 -22.13 9.82
N HIS A 1050 -15.37 -23.34 10.03
CA HIS A 1050 -15.28 -24.06 11.29
C HIS A 1050 -14.24 -25.18 11.19
N CYS A 1051 -13.67 -25.59 12.32
CA CYS A 1051 -12.86 -26.80 12.38
C CYS A 1051 -13.38 -27.78 13.43
N PHE A 1052 -13.18 -29.06 13.15
CA PHE A 1052 -13.36 -30.14 14.11
C PHE A 1052 -11.96 -30.70 14.40
N THR A 1053 -11.62 -30.72 15.67
CA THR A 1053 -10.28 -31.09 16.15
C THR A 1053 -10.36 -32.32 17.03
N TRP A 1054 -9.39 -33.21 16.87
CA TRP A 1054 -9.20 -34.39 17.70
C TRP A 1054 -7.81 -34.31 18.36
N PRO A 1055 -7.72 -34.06 19.68
CA PRO A 1055 -6.47 -34.09 20.43
C PRO A 1055 -6.15 -35.52 20.93
N GLY A 1056 -4.88 -35.81 21.20
CA GLY A 1056 -4.43 -37.03 21.90
C GLY A 1056 -2.91 -37.07 22.09
N ASP A 1057 -2.43 -37.60 23.22
CA ASP A 1057 -1.01 -37.56 23.64
C ASP A 1057 -0.37 -36.15 23.59
N ASP A 1058 -1.07 -35.13 24.09
CA ASP A 1058 -0.63 -33.71 24.07
C ASP A 1058 -0.27 -33.16 22.67
N ARG A 1059 -0.91 -33.72 21.64
CA ARG A 1059 -0.78 -33.27 20.26
C ARG A 1059 -2.13 -33.28 19.55
N LEU A 1060 -2.23 -32.41 18.55
CA LEU A 1060 -3.31 -32.49 17.59
C LEU A 1060 -3.16 -33.78 16.75
N LEU A 1061 -4.17 -34.66 16.76
CA LEU A 1061 -4.22 -35.88 15.97
C LEU A 1061 -4.92 -35.66 14.63
N CYS A 1062 -6.02 -34.90 14.61
CA CYS A 1062 -6.74 -34.57 13.37
C CYS A 1062 -7.39 -33.18 13.42
N CYS A 1063 -7.42 -32.48 12.29
CA CYS A 1063 -8.14 -31.23 12.11
C CYS A 1063 -8.79 -31.18 10.72
N ILE A 1064 -10.12 -31.13 10.71
CA ILE A 1064 -10.95 -31.07 9.51
C ILE A 1064 -11.65 -29.71 9.47
N TRP A 1065 -11.57 -29.02 8.34
CA TRP A 1065 -12.25 -27.75 8.13
C TRP A 1065 -13.58 -27.96 7.44
N VAL A 1066 -14.53 -27.13 7.82
CA VAL A 1066 -15.90 -27.21 7.36
C VAL A 1066 -16.39 -25.81 7.00
N THR A 1067 -16.91 -25.64 5.79
CA THR A 1067 -17.62 -24.43 5.38
C THR A 1067 -19.10 -24.76 5.29
N ILE A 1068 -19.93 -24.11 6.10
CA ILE A 1068 -21.38 -24.32 6.11
C ILE A 1068 -21.97 -23.38 5.06
N GLY A 1069 -22.36 -23.93 3.91
CA GLY A 1069 -23.15 -23.24 2.90
C GLY A 1069 -24.66 -23.43 3.13
N GLU A 1070 -25.46 -22.66 2.39
CA GLU A 1070 -26.93 -22.77 2.41
C GLU A 1070 -27.37 -24.17 1.95
N GLU A 1071 -26.88 -24.62 0.80
CA GLU A 1071 -27.25 -25.91 0.19
C GLU A 1071 -26.43 -27.08 0.74
N ALA A 1072 -25.11 -26.94 0.83
CA ALA A 1072 -24.21 -28.02 1.21
C ALA A 1072 -23.08 -27.58 2.15
N ILE A 1073 -22.60 -28.54 2.95
CA ILE A 1073 -21.47 -28.36 3.84
C ILE A 1073 -20.21 -28.87 3.13
N THR A 1074 -19.24 -27.99 2.91
CA THR A 1074 -17.97 -28.37 2.27
C THR A 1074 -16.96 -28.79 3.32
N ILE A 1075 -16.40 -29.99 3.17
CA ILE A 1075 -15.37 -30.55 4.04
C ILE A 1075 -14.01 -30.45 3.33
N GLU A 1076 -13.05 -29.80 3.98
CA GLU A 1076 -11.68 -29.69 3.52
C GLU A 1076 -10.72 -30.30 4.56
N ASN A 1077 -9.82 -31.18 4.09
CA ASN A 1077 -8.78 -31.70 4.96
C ASN A 1077 -7.73 -30.63 5.22
N SER A 1078 -7.28 -30.48 6.47
CA SER A 1078 -6.04 -29.76 6.75
C SER A 1078 -4.95 -30.61 7.37
N TYR A 1079 -5.31 -31.60 8.18
CA TYR A 1079 -4.34 -32.36 8.95
C TYR A 1079 -4.90 -33.67 9.51
N CYS A 1080 -4.14 -34.76 9.34
CA CYS A 1080 -4.38 -36.04 10.00
C CYS A 1080 -3.03 -36.69 10.28
N HIS A 1081 -2.67 -36.79 11.56
CA HIS A 1081 -1.46 -37.44 12.04
C HIS A 1081 -1.47 -38.93 11.64
N SER A 1082 -0.29 -39.54 11.46
CA SER A 1082 -0.21 -40.92 10.97
C SER A 1082 -0.92 -41.92 11.87
N SER A 1083 -0.86 -41.73 13.20
CA SER A 1083 -1.56 -42.60 14.17
C SER A 1083 -3.08 -42.45 14.16
N ALA A 1084 -3.60 -41.35 13.60
CA ALA A 1084 -5.03 -41.08 13.54
C ALA A 1084 -5.69 -41.56 12.25
N LYS A 1085 -4.91 -42.05 11.27
CA LYS A 1085 -5.41 -42.37 9.92
C LYS A 1085 -6.44 -43.49 9.90
N GLU A 1086 -6.23 -44.52 10.71
CA GLU A 1086 -7.14 -45.67 10.80
C GLU A 1086 -8.48 -45.30 11.44
N TRP A 1087 -8.46 -44.27 12.29
CA TRP A 1087 -9.60 -43.77 13.05
C TRP A 1087 -10.32 -42.59 12.36
N LEU A 1088 -9.76 -42.08 11.26
CA LEU A 1088 -10.35 -40.99 10.49
C LEU A 1088 -11.81 -41.28 10.06
N PRO A 1089 -12.21 -42.50 9.65
CA PRO A 1089 -13.61 -42.81 9.34
C PRO A 1089 -14.56 -42.60 10.53
N ALA A 1090 -14.19 -43.10 11.71
CA ALA A 1090 -15.00 -42.93 12.92
C ALA A 1090 -15.07 -41.45 13.35
N PHE A 1091 -13.97 -40.70 13.18
CA PHE A 1091 -13.94 -39.27 13.49
C PHE A 1091 -14.86 -38.48 12.55
N LEU A 1092 -14.82 -38.77 11.25
CA LEU A 1092 -15.73 -38.16 10.27
C LEU A 1092 -17.20 -38.52 10.56
N LYS A 1093 -17.49 -39.76 10.96
CA LYS A 1093 -18.85 -40.17 11.35
C LYS A 1093 -19.37 -39.31 12.51
N ASN A 1094 -18.58 -39.15 13.57
CA ASN A 1094 -18.96 -38.34 14.73
C ASN A 1094 -19.10 -36.85 14.39
N MET A 1095 -18.21 -36.32 13.54
CA MET A 1095 -18.32 -34.95 13.04
C MET A 1095 -19.62 -34.72 12.26
N VAL A 1096 -20.01 -35.67 11.39
CA VAL A 1096 -21.24 -35.55 10.60
C VAL A 1096 -22.49 -35.63 11.47
N ILE A 1097 -22.49 -36.48 12.50
CA ILE A 1097 -23.57 -36.54 13.50
C ILE A 1097 -23.75 -35.17 14.14
N ALA A 1098 -22.67 -34.56 14.63
CA ALA A 1098 -22.69 -33.24 15.25
C ALA A 1098 -23.18 -32.14 14.31
N LEU A 1099 -22.77 -32.17 13.04
CA LEU A 1099 -23.26 -31.23 12.02
C LEU A 1099 -24.76 -31.41 11.72
N GLY A 1100 -25.29 -32.62 11.94
CA GLY A 1100 -26.71 -32.93 11.79
C GLY A 1100 -27.59 -32.39 12.91
N GLU A 1101 -27.03 -32.16 14.10
CA GLU A 1101 -27.76 -31.58 15.23
C GLU A 1101 -28.12 -30.11 14.98
N ASP A 1102 -27.26 -29.37 14.25
CA ASP A 1102 -27.44 -27.95 13.93
C ASP A 1102 -28.45 -27.68 12.79
N LYS A 1103 -28.85 -28.68 12.01
CA LYS A 1103 -29.80 -28.52 10.89
C LYS A 1103 -31.17 -29.08 11.24
N GLU A 1104 -32.21 -28.27 11.01
CA GLU A 1104 -33.62 -28.67 11.20
C GLU A 1104 -34.12 -29.67 10.13
N GLY A 1105 -33.34 -29.92 9.07
CA GLY A 1105 -33.68 -30.86 8.01
C GLY A 1105 -33.26 -32.32 8.31
N GLY A 1106 -34.04 -33.29 7.81
CA GLY A 1106 -33.73 -34.72 7.94
C GLY A 1106 -32.54 -35.21 7.11
N THR A 1107 -32.01 -34.39 6.20
CA THR A 1107 -30.87 -34.75 5.33
C THR A 1107 -29.74 -33.72 5.42
N ILE A 1108 -28.50 -34.22 5.38
CA ILE A 1108 -27.27 -33.42 5.36
C ILE A 1108 -26.60 -33.64 4.01
N GLN A 1109 -26.35 -32.55 3.29
CA GLN A 1109 -25.55 -32.58 2.07
C GLN A 1109 -24.11 -32.19 2.39
N LEU A 1110 -23.16 -33.07 2.09
CA LEU A 1110 -21.73 -32.83 2.26
C LEU A 1110 -21.02 -32.85 0.92
N VAL A 1111 -20.00 -32.02 0.76
CA VAL A 1111 -19.11 -32.01 -0.40
C VAL A 1111 -17.68 -32.15 0.05
N ALA A 1112 -16.94 -33.12 -0.50
CA ALA A 1112 -15.51 -33.30 -0.22
C ALA A 1112 -14.71 -33.43 -1.52
N ALA A 1113 -13.55 -32.75 -1.56
CA ALA A 1113 -12.59 -32.84 -2.66
C ALA A 1113 -11.37 -33.72 -2.30
N ASP A 1114 -11.01 -33.77 -1.02
CA ASP A 1114 -9.80 -34.46 -0.56
C ASP A 1114 -9.96 -35.98 -0.64
N THR A 1115 -9.13 -36.62 -1.47
CA THR A 1115 -9.18 -38.07 -1.71
C THR A 1115 -9.08 -38.93 -0.43
N GLN A 1116 -8.34 -38.48 0.59
CA GLN A 1116 -8.23 -39.21 1.86
C GLN A 1116 -9.54 -39.10 2.65
N ILE A 1117 -10.17 -37.92 2.67
CA ILE A 1117 -11.51 -37.73 3.24
C ILE A 1117 -12.53 -38.57 2.48
N CYS A 1118 -12.58 -38.50 1.15
CA CYS A 1118 -13.58 -39.25 0.38
C CYS A 1118 -13.45 -40.77 0.61
N LYS A 1119 -12.20 -41.28 0.72
CA LYS A 1119 -11.96 -42.68 1.09
C LYS A 1119 -12.44 -42.99 2.51
N ALA A 1120 -12.13 -42.13 3.48
CA ALA A 1120 -12.55 -42.33 4.87
C ALA A 1120 -14.07 -42.21 5.05
N MET A 1121 -14.75 -41.31 4.33
CA MET A 1121 -16.21 -41.18 4.29
C MET A 1121 -16.87 -42.48 3.81
N LYS A 1122 -16.33 -43.09 2.74
CA LYS A 1122 -16.82 -44.39 2.24
C LYS A 1122 -16.65 -45.50 3.28
N ILE A 1123 -15.50 -45.57 3.96
CA ILE A 1123 -15.25 -46.54 5.04
C ILE A 1123 -16.20 -46.29 6.22
N ALA A 1124 -16.56 -45.03 6.49
CA ALA A 1124 -17.52 -44.66 7.53
C ALA A 1124 -18.98 -45.01 7.18
N GLY A 1125 -19.23 -45.60 6.01
CA GLY A 1125 -20.56 -46.00 5.54
C GLY A 1125 -21.28 -44.95 4.68
N PHE A 1126 -20.66 -43.81 4.37
CA PHE A 1126 -21.28 -42.77 3.55
C PHE A 1126 -21.12 -43.06 2.05
N GLN A 1127 -22.23 -43.23 1.37
CA GLN A 1127 -22.25 -43.40 -0.09
C GLN A 1127 -22.25 -42.05 -0.79
N PRO A 1128 -21.42 -41.85 -1.84
CA PRO A 1128 -21.53 -40.65 -2.67
C PRO A 1128 -22.88 -40.65 -3.39
N ALA A 1129 -23.49 -39.48 -3.51
CA ALA A 1129 -24.67 -39.30 -4.34
C ALA A 1129 -24.34 -39.72 -5.78
N ILE A 1130 -25.22 -40.53 -6.37
CA ILE A 1130 -25.11 -40.90 -7.78
C ILE A 1130 -25.47 -39.63 -8.55
N ASN A 1131 -24.48 -39.01 -9.19
CA ASN A 1131 -24.66 -37.85 -10.06
C ASN A 1131 -25.42 -38.22 -11.32
#